data_AF-A0A317UA73-F1
#
_entry.id   AF-A0A317UA73-F1
#
_cell.length_a   1.000
_cell.length_b   1.000
_cell.length_c   1.000
_cell.angle_alpha   90.00
_cell.angle_beta   90.00
_cell.angle_gamma   90.00
#
_symmetry.space_group_name_H-M   'P 1'
#
loop_
_entity.id
_entity.type
_entity.pdbx_description
1 polymer ?
#
loop_
_entity_poly.entity_id
_entity_poly.type
_entity_poly.pdbx_seq_one_letter_code
_entity_poly.pdbx_strand_id
1 'polypeptide(L)'
;MTEKQKLLLQLFREVDAICKKHDLRYVMAGGTLIGVLRNEGFIPWDDDVDIYMPKSDWDKFVEICQNEMPPNRAVYCAEVDRNYTNGFPRYGSTDTCAIHKHQIIGDDKAGEIIDVLTLDPIPDDDREYEKYRDHMMIYTELLNISMVVGVRWEISPWRYLYWLFRYTFCGKDRTLKKLEKIMFSYKEEECSRYAMRWGGCPFLFDKDMMFPVKYMDFEGEKVMIPHRTSDYLIWHYGDEWSYIPPHGERESHESVDVPGASYQEVRDEYMPRIDKKRIRRQMLFRKFYCLLMAKGDHKQDDRRRRIKAGVVARDVSARLMRSEKTAETLLKERRYDVLGEIFEEYYRVQLSMEFIGREDFKGIRPFYHPVLIPLEDEAFQAAMLTLIYQERVSKAYRMYEVRKKMDHLTPEMEQTVEDIRRFRKAASHYEFKEMQEAEAIVDDLLRKYPDAPGFLKFKCRFVMERLEGPQNASEAEKFLSYCLRVFPQDGYFMKYKGDLLWKKGLRNEAMAEYLKARECTNNGIVQLELDKFLKKQKSQAIRDCRDLLGSQRRSEALSLMEFWSRLMPEDEEIRGALYLAKVSSVRTKGELEELVRELCKELGIIGNSPREGTLEEPVYKEALTCAWQRFGYPKALAEGRTRILCSEEEGEMEYLAEEIRSFLVHKEWQGEVYKLLGDIRKKQGRTREAFENYFLALDHEPHPYIKNELSRIFLEDLYDGSRRTGFFAKKADVTEFLNSWLDKYKSQEELQELLKRIL
;
A
#
# COMPACT_ATOMS: atom_id res chain seq x y z
N MET A 1 3.18 9.63 -0.31
CA MET A 1 4.36 8.78 -0.07
C MET A 1 4.75 8.94 1.38
N THR A 2 4.93 7.84 2.11
CA THR A 2 5.30 7.89 3.53
C THR A 2 6.80 8.15 3.74
N GLU A 3 7.26 8.53 4.94
CA GLU A 3 8.70 8.65 5.25
C GLU A 3 9.46 7.34 4.97
N LYS A 4 8.87 6.19 5.34
CA LYS A 4 9.42 4.87 5.00
C LYS A 4 9.56 4.69 3.49
N GLN A 5 8.53 5.02 2.71
CA GLN A 5 8.58 4.93 1.24
C GLN A 5 9.62 5.87 0.62
N LYS A 6 9.86 7.05 1.21
CA LYS A 6 10.94 7.96 0.76
C LYS A 6 12.31 7.32 0.96
N LEU A 7 12.55 6.69 2.11
CA LEU A 7 13.79 5.95 2.38
C LEU A 7 13.97 4.77 1.43
N LEU A 8 12.92 3.98 1.20
CA LEU A 8 12.94 2.87 0.25
C LEU A 8 13.20 3.35 -1.19
N LEU A 9 12.57 4.46 -1.60
CA LEU A 9 12.83 5.05 -2.92
C LEU A 9 14.28 5.51 -3.07
N GLN A 10 14.86 6.09 -2.02
CA GLN A 10 16.27 6.48 -2.02
C GLN A 10 17.17 5.24 -2.20
N LEU A 11 16.96 4.20 -1.41
CA LEU A 11 17.73 2.95 -1.51
C LEU A 11 17.58 2.31 -2.89
N PHE A 12 16.37 2.27 -3.44
CA PHE A 12 16.12 1.74 -4.77
C PHE A 12 16.81 2.56 -5.86
N ARG A 13 16.79 3.90 -5.78
CA ARG A 13 17.50 4.79 -6.73
C ARG A 13 19.00 4.52 -6.75
N GLU A 14 19.59 4.22 -5.60
CA GLU A 14 21.01 3.83 -5.52
C GLU A 14 21.27 2.52 -6.26
N VAL A 15 20.43 1.49 -6.05
CA VAL A 15 20.52 0.20 -6.75
C VAL A 15 20.34 0.38 -8.25
N ASP A 16 19.29 1.07 -8.69
CA ASP A 16 19.00 1.33 -10.11
C ASP A 16 20.13 2.11 -10.80
N ALA A 17 20.70 3.12 -10.14
CA ALA A 17 21.83 3.88 -10.68
C ALA A 17 23.07 3.00 -10.89
N ILE A 18 23.40 2.12 -9.94
CA ILE A 18 24.49 1.15 -10.08
C ILE A 18 24.19 0.20 -11.25
N CYS A 19 22.97 -0.36 -11.30
CA CYS A 19 22.58 -1.28 -12.36
C CYS A 19 22.68 -0.66 -13.75
N LYS A 20 22.13 0.56 -13.94
CA LYS A 20 22.20 1.29 -15.22
C LYS A 20 23.63 1.64 -15.63
N LYS A 21 24.47 2.07 -14.67
CA LYS A 21 25.87 2.43 -14.94
C LYS A 21 26.69 1.24 -15.44
N HIS A 22 26.42 0.04 -14.94
CA HIS A 22 27.20 -1.17 -15.21
C HIS A 22 26.48 -2.20 -16.10
N ASP A 23 25.38 -1.79 -16.77
CA ASP A 23 24.57 -2.64 -17.66
C ASP A 23 24.09 -3.94 -17.00
N LEU A 24 23.66 -3.85 -15.75
CA LEU A 24 23.10 -4.97 -14.98
C LEU A 24 21.58 -4.99 -15.13
N ARG A 25 21.02 -6.17 -15.36
CA ARG A 25 19.58 -6.35 -15.51
C ARG A 25 18.94 -6.58 -14.15
N TYR A 26 17.84 -5.88 -13.89
CA TYR A 26 16.89 -6.23 -12.84
C TYR A 26 15.46 -6.08 -13.40
N VAL A 27 14.45 -6.60 -12.71
CA VAL A 27 13.05 -6.27 -12.99
C VAL A 27 12.28 -6.07 -11.69
N MET A 28 11.37 -5.09 -11.66
CA MET A 28 10.45 -4.92 -10.52
C MET A 28 9.60 -6.18 -10.35
N ALA A 29 9.36 -6.58 -9.10
CA ALA A 29 8.68 -7.82 -8.74
C ALA A 29 7.50 -7.58 -7.80
N GLY A 30 6.65 -8.59 -7.64
CA GLY A 30 5.64 -8.65 -6.59
C GLY A 30 4.71 -7.43 -6.52
N GLY A 31 4.48 -6.94 -5.30
CA GLY A 31 3.62 -5.78 -5.02
C GLY A 31 4.17 -4.50 -5.65
N THR A 32 5.50 -4.35 -5.66
CA THR A 32 6.18 -3.23 -6.30
C THR A 32 5.81 -3.11 -7.78
N LEU A 33 5.80 -4.22 -8.53
CA LEU A 33 5.40 -4.21 -9.94
C LEU A 33 3.92 -3.84 -10.12
N ILE A 34 3.03 -4.29 -9.23
CA ILE A 34 1.64 -3.80 -9.23
C ILE A 34 1.62 -2.28 -9.05
N GLY A 35 2.42 -1.74 -8.12
CA GLY A 35 2.59 -0.31 -7.90
C GLY A 35 3.01 0.45 -9.16
N VAL A 36 4.00 -0.07 -9.90
CA VAL A 36 4.43 0.48 -11.20
C VAL A 36 3.26 0.62 -12.18
N LEU A 37 2.43 -0.42 -12.33
CA LEU A 37 1.34 -0.41 -13.32
C LEU A 37 0.08 0.33 -12.85
N ARG A 38 -0.24 0.25 -11.56
CA ARG A 38 -1.51 0.70 -10.98
C ARG A 38 -1.43 2.06 -10.31
N ASN A 39 -0.24 2.46 -9.87
CA ASN A 39 -0.02 3.69 -9.13
C ASN A 39 1.04 4.58 -9.80
N GLU A 40 1.86 4.05 -10.71
CA GLU A 40 3.10 4.68 -11.19
C GLU A 40 4.02 5.09 -10.04
N GLY A 41 3.98 4.31 -8.97
CA GLY A 41 4.59 4.62 -7.68
C GLY A 41 4.24 3.55 -6.65
N PHE A 42 4.46 3.86 -5.38
CA PHE A 42 4.15 2.92 -4.31
C PHE A 42 2.65 2.63 -4.19
N ILE A 43 2.33 1.39 -3.82
CA ILE A 43 1.00 1.09 -3.28
C ILE A 43 0.89 1.78 -1.90
N PRO A 44 -0.24 2.40 -1.55
CA PRO A 44 -0.31 3.20 -0.31
C PRO A 44 0.04 2.46 0.99
N TRP A 45 -0.12 1.13 1.03
CA TRP A 45 0.20 0.29 2.17
C TRP A 45 1.46 -0.57 1.97
N ASP A 46 2.13 -0.45 0.82
CA ASP A 46 3.41 -1.14 0.58
C ASP A 46 4.47 -0.59 1.51
N ASP A 47 5.30 -1.48 2.02
CA ASP A 47 6.33 -1.17 3.00
C ASP A 47 7.71 -1.75 2.64
N ASP A 48 7.86 -2.18 1.40
CA ASP A 48 9.06 -2.78 0.82
C ASP A 48 9.17 -2.52 -0.70
N VAL A 49 10.32 -2.90 -1.25
CA VAL A 49 10.60 -2.87 -2.69
C VAL A 49 11.24 -4.20 -3.07
N ASP A 50 10.60 -4.93 -3.97
CA ASP A 50 11.08 -6.20 -4.48
C ASP A 50 11.61 -6.06 -5.91
N ILE A 51 12.81 -6.57 -6.17
CA ILE A 51 13.35 -6.73 -7.52
C ILE A 51 13.81 -8.17 -7.75
N TYR A 52 13.64 -8.66 -8.98
CA TYR A 52 14.35 -9.85 -9.46
C TYR A 52 15.64 -9.47 -10.17
N MET A 53 16.69 -10.24 -9.93
CA MET A 53 17.99 -10.07 -10.60
C MET A 53 18.55 -11.42 -11.05
N PRO A 54 19.02 -11.60 -12.30
CA PRO A 54 19.73 -12.81 -12.71
C PRO A 54 20.94 -13.05 -11.81
N LYS A 55 21.19 -14.31 -11.45
CA LYS A 55 22.35 -14.66 -10.60
C LYS A 55 23.68 -14.11 -11.14
N SER A 56 23.87 -14.15 -12.45
CA SER A 56 25.06 -13.63 -13.14
C SER A 56 25.27 -12.13 -12.92
N ASP A 57 24.19 -11.35 -12.89
CA ASP A 57 24.24 -9.90 -12.69
C ASP A 57 24.31 -9.55 -11.20
N TRP A 58 23.67 -10.35 -10.34
CA TRP A 58 23.84 -10.23 -8.89
C TRP A 58 25.30 -10.42 -8.45
N ASP A 59 26.01 -11.40 -9.01
CA ASP A 59 27.42 -11.61 -8.66
C ASP A 59 28.28 -10.38 -9.00
N LYS A 60 28.06 -9.79 -10.18
CA LYS A 60 28.73 -8.54 -10.57
C LYS A 60 28.33 -7.39 -9.66
N PHE A 61 27.05 -7.26 -9.31
CA PHE A 61 26.56 -6.23 -8.41
C PHE A 61 27.28 -6.27 -7.06
N VAL A 62 27.42 -7.47 -6.48
CA VAL A 62 28.16 -7.66 -5.21
C VAL A 62 29.61 -7.21 -5.34
N GLU A 63 30.30 -7.54 -6.44
CA GLU A 63 31.68 -7.10 -6.69
C GLU A 63 31.79 -5.58 -6.84
N ILE A 64 30.86 -4.95 -7.56
CA ILE A 64 30.83 -3.49 -7.76
C ILE A 64 30.60 -2.75 -6.43
N CYS A 65 29.68 -3.23 -5.59
CA CYS A 65 29.39 -2.65 -4.29
C CYS A 65 30.58 -2.67 -3.32
N GLN A 66 31.63 -3.47 -3.56
CA GLN A 66 32.85 -3.39 -2.75
C GLN A 66 33.59 -2.06 -2.93
N ASN A 67 33.40 -1.39 -4.07
CA ASN A 67 34.14 -0.18 -4.44
C ASN A 67 33.25 1.07 -4.60
N GLU A 68 31.98 0.90 -4.99
CA GLU A 68 31.07 2.01 -5.36
C GLU A 68 29.89 2.20 -4.40
N MET A 69 29.85 1.49 -3.26
CA MET A 69 28.73 1.56 -2.33
C MET A 69 28.72 2.88 -1.53
N PRO A 70 27.57 3.57 -1.43
CA PRO A 70 27.43 4.75 -0.59
C PRO A 70 27.73 4.47 0.90
N PRO A 71 28.09 5.50 1.70
CA PRO A 71 28.24 5.34 3.14
C PRO A 71 26.93 4.90 3.78
N ASN A 72 27.02 4.20 4.92
CA ASN A 72 25.88 3.65 5.67
C ASN A 72 24.98 2.71 4.87
N ARG A 73 25.59 1.91 3.98
CA ARG A 73 24.93 0.88 3.20
C ARG A 73 25.60 -0.47 3.39
N ALA A 74 24.84 -1.52 3.15
CA ALA A 74 25.36 -2.87 3.09
C ALA A 74 24.66 -3.71 2.03
N VAL A 75 25.43 -4.63 1.46
CA VAL A 75 24.91 -5.80 0.76
C VAL A 75 24.74 -6.92 1.78
N TYR A 76 23.54 -7.48 1.84
CA TYR A 76 23.15 -8.52 2.78
C TYR A 76 22.98 -9.83 2.01
N CYS A 77 23.97 -10.72 2.07
CA CYS A 77 23.85 -12.03 1.43
C CYS A 77 24.71 -13.07 2.12
N ALA A 78 24.34 -14.34 1.97
CA ALA A 78 25.07 -15.44 2.57
C ALA A 78 26.46 -15.61 1.97
N GLU A 79 26.69 -15.18 0.72
CA GLU A 79 27.97 -15.23 0.03
C GLU A 79 29.00 -14.24 0.62
N VAL A 80 28.55 -13.08 1.10
CA VAL A 80 29.39 -12.04 1.72
C VAL A 80 29.52 -12.25 3.23
N ASP A 81 28.40 -12.51 3.91
CA ASP A 81 28.37 -12.74 5.36
C ASP A 81 27.68 -14.07 5.68
N ARG A 82 28.47 -15.03 6.15
CA ARG A 82 27.95 -16.33 6.57
C ARG A 82 27.07 -16.24 7.82
N ASN A 83 26.98 -15.10 8.52
CA ASN A 83 26.02 -14.89 9.61
C ASN A 83 24.64 -14.42 9.12
N TYR A 84 24.52 -14.04 7.85
CA TYR A 84 23.25 -13.66 7.24
C TYR A 84 22.20 -14.78 7.35
N THR A 85 20.99 -14.42 7.78
CA THR A 85 19.95 -15.36 8.21
C THR A 85 18.78 -15.51 7.23
N ASN A 86 18.89 -14.95 6.02
CA ASN A 86 17.90 -15.09 4.96
C ASN A 86 18.47 -15.85 3.73
N GLY A 87 17.58 -16.44 2.93
CA GLY A 87 17.94 -17.26 1.77
C GLY A 87 18.15 -16.49 0.47
N PHE A 88 17.57 -15.29 0.36
CA PHE A 88 17.77 -14.36 -0.76
C PHE A 88 18.50 -13.11 -0.26
N PRO A 89 19.23 -12.41 -1.14
CA PRO A 89 19.99 -11.24 -0.73
C PRO A 89 19.17 -9.94 -0.67
N ARG A 90 19.75 -8.93 0.00
CA ARG A 90 19.17 -7.59 0.14
C ARG A 90 20.23 -6.51 -0.07
N TYR A 91 19.76 -5.31 -0.37
CA TYR A 91 20.53 -4.07 -0.27
C TYR A 91 19.84 -3.16 0.74
N GLY A 92 20.55 -2.42 1.58
CA GLY A 92 19.88 -1.65 2.62
C GLY A 92 20.75 -0.71 3.43
N SER A 93 20.08 0.14 4.18
CA SER A 93 20.68 1.10 5.12
C SER A 93 21.22 0.40 6.36
N THR A 94 22.29 0.95 6.95
CA THR A 94 22.82 0.51 8.25
C THR A 94 22.62 1.54 9.36
N ASP A 95 22.03 2.69 9.04
CA ASP A 95 21.78 3.85 9.92
C ASP A 95 20.29 4.06 10.26
N THR A 96 19.42 3.14 9.83
CA THR A 96 17.99 3.08 10.15
C THR A 96 17.68 1.86 11.03
N CYS A 97 16.48 1.80 11.60
CA CYS A 97 16.02 0.66 12.37
C CYS A 97 14.82 -0.01 11.72
N ALA A 98 15.06 -1.14 11.03
CA ALA A 98 14.03 -2.11 10.70
C ALA A 98 14.60 -3.51 10.92
N ILE A 99 14.19 -4.18 12.01
CA ILE A 99 14.63 -5.54 12.35
C ILE A 99 13.51 -6.51 12.02
N HIS A 100 13.68 -7.29 10.94
CA HIS A 100 12.70 -8.31 10.58
C HIS A 100 12.76 -9.51 11.52
N LYS A 101 11.63 -10.24 11.58
CA LYS A 101 11.46 -11.41 12.46
C LYS A 101 12.60 -12.43 12.42
N HIS A 102 13.17 -12.69 11.24
CA HIS A 102 14.26 -13.65 11.07
C HIS A 102 15.60 -13.16 11.62
N GLN A 103 15.76 -11.85 11.81
CA GLN A 103 16.98 -11.16 12.24
C GLN A 103 17.02 -10.89 13.75
N ILE A 104 15.91 -11.11 14.48
CA ILE A 104 15.77 -10.80 15.92
C ILE A 104 16.87 -11.48 16.76
N ILE A 105 17.22 -12.73 16.44
CA ILE A 105 18.27 -13.48 17.16
C ILE A 105 19.55 -13.66 16.33
N GLY A 106 19.57 -13.03 15.14
CA GLY A 106 20.68 -13.06 14.21
C GLY A 106 21.73 -12.01 14.56
N ASP A 107 22.93 -12.22 14.04
CA ASP A 107 24.03 -11.26 14.13
C ASP A 107 24.14 -10.45 12.80
N ASP A 108 23.18 -10.64 11.90
CA ASP A 108 23.14 -9.99 10.59
C ASP A 108 22.76 -8.52 10.71
N LYS A 109 23.33 -7.69 9.84
CA LYS A 109 22.97 -6.27 9.74
C LYS A 109 21.45 -6.13 9.48
N ALA A 110 20.87 -4.99 9.84
CA ALA A 110 19.45 -4.68 9.61
C ALA A 110 19.27 -3.19 9.25
N GLY A 111 18.03 -2.71 9.18
CA GLY A 111 17.68 -1.39 8.65
C GLY A 111 16.69 -1.50 7.50
N GLU A 112 16.31 -0.38 6.90
CA GLU A 112 15.47 -0.35 5.70
C GLU A 112 16.19 -1.00 4.52
N ILE A 113 15.45 -1.75 3.70
CA ILE A 113 16.00 -2.70 2.73
C ILE A 113 15.21 -2.73 1.41
N ILE A 114 15.92 -3.14 0.36
CA ILE A 114 15.39 -3.59 -0.92
C ILE A 114 15.64 -5.09 -1.01
N ASP A 115 14.58 -5.86 -1.26
CA ASP A 115 14.68 -7.31 -1.44
C ASP A 115 15.13 -7.61 -2.88
N VAL A 116 16.32 -8.21 -3.00
CA VAL A 116 16.93 -8.56 -4.29
C VAL A 116 16.80 -10.06 -4.52
N LEU A 117 15.66 -10.47 -5.06
CA LEU A 117 15.33 -11.86 -5.30
C LEU A 117 16.13 -12.39 -6.50
N THR A 118 17.16 -13.20 -6.24
CA THR A 118 17.99 -13.72 -7.33
C THR A 118 17.29 -14.82 -8.11
N LEU A 119 17.42 -14.78 -9.44
CA LEU A 119 16.91 -15.77 -10.39
C LEU A 119 18.04 -16.72 -10.78
N ASP A 120 17.97 -17.96 -10.28
CA ASP A 120 18.92 -19.02 -10.58
C ASP A 120 18.48 -19.79 -11.85
N PRO A 121 19.34 -19.96 -12.87
CA PRO A 121 18.96 -20.64 -14.10
C PRO A 121 18.71 -22.13 -13.84
N ILE A 122 17.61 -22.67 -14.38
CA ILE A 122 17.21 -24.07 -14.23
C ILE A 122 16.87 -24.67 -15.62
N PRO A 123 17.43 -25.84 -15.98
CA PRO A 123 17.09 -26.52 -17.22
C PRO A 123 15.60 -26.88 -17.31
N ASP A 124 15.12 -27.18 -18.52
CA ASP A 124 13.76 -27.67 -18.75
C ASP A 124 13.56 -29.16 -18.36
N ASP A 125 14.08 -29.55 -17.18
CA ASP A 125 13.85 -30.84 -16.54
C ASP A 125 13.37 -30.64 -15.10
N ASP A 126 12.14 -31.08 -14.82
CA ASP A 126 11.53 -30.99 -13.49
C ASP A 126 12.33 -31.75 -12.42
N ARG A 127 13.09 -32.79 -12.79
CA ARG A 127 13.96 -33.52 -11.85
C ARG A 127 15.12 -32.66 -11.36
N GLU A 128 15.70 -31.85 -12.24
CA GLU A 128 16.77 -30.93 -11.86
C GLU A 128 16.22 -29.77 -11.01
N TYR A 129 14.98 -29.31 -11.28
CA TYR A 129 14.27 -28.39 -10.40
C TYR A 129 13.99 -29.01 -9.01
N GLU A 130 13.47 -30.23 -8.93
CA GLU A 130 13.23 -30.92 -7.65
C GLU A 130 14.52 -31.08 -6.83
N LYS A 131 15.61 -31.44 -7.50
CA LYS A 131 16.94 -31.51 -6.90
C LYS A 131 17.39 -30.14 -6.39
N TYR A 132 17.26 -29.07 -7.18
CA TYR A 132 17.56 -27.71 -6.75
C TYR A 132 16.73 -27.31 -5.52
N ARG A 133 15.41 -27.45 -5.62
CA ARG A 133 14.42 -27.14 -4.57
C ARG A 133 14.76 -27.83 -3.26
N ASP A 134 15.01 -29.14 -3.29
CA ASP A 134 15.32 -29.91 -2.09
C ASP A 134 16.61 -29.43 -1.40
N HIS A 135 17.65 -29.13 -2.18
CA HIS A 135 18.88 -28.57 -1.65
C HIS A 135 18.67 -27.13 -1.14
N MET A 136 17.81 -26.34 -1.78
CA MET A 136 17.46 -24.99 -1.36
C MET A 136 16.72 -24.97 -0.02
N MET A 137 15.84 -25.95 0.22
CA MET A 137 15.20 -26.11 1.54
C MET A 137 16.26 -26.35 2.62
N ILE A 138 17.17 -27.29 2.38
CA ILE A 138 18.24 -27.64 3.32
C ILE A 138 19.18 -26.44 3.52
N TYR A 139 19.57 -25.76 2.44
CA TYR A 139 20.43 -24.58 2.47
C TYR A 139 19.81 -23.47 3.33
N THR A 140 18.55 -23.12 3.08
CA THR A 140 17.82 -22.10 3.84
C THR A 140 17.71 -22.46 5.33
N GLU A 141 17.46 -23.73 5.64
CA GLU A 141 17.35 -24.20 7.02
C GLU A 141 18.68 -24.27 7.77
N LEU A 142 19.81 -24.35 7.06
CA LEU A 142 21.16 -24.28 7.61
C LEU A 142 21.67 -22.84 7.75
N LEU A 143 21.21 -21.92 6.89
CA LEU A 143 21.41 -20.49 7.09
C LEU A 143 20.64 -20.00 8.32
N ASN A 144 19.36 -20.39 8.43
CA ASN A 144 18.50 -20.03 9.54
C ASN A 144 17.85 -21.25 10.19
N ILE A 145 18.39 -21.62 11.35
CA ILE A 145 17.96 -22.82 12.06
C ILE A 145 16.54 -22.72 12.64
N SER A 146 15.99 -21.51 12.74
CA SER A 146 14.60 -21.28 13.17
C SER A 146 13.58 -21.51 12.05
N MET A 147 14.00 -21.42 10.78
CA MET A 147 13.14 -21.66 9.62
C MET A 147 12.84 -23.16 9.48
N VAL A 148 11.57 -23.48 9.17
CA VAL A 148 11.09 -24.85 8.94
C VAL A 148 10.35 -24.88 7.60
N VAL A 149 11.11 -25.09 6.52
CA VAL A 149 10.62 -25.01 5.14
C VAL A 149 10.60 -26.39 4.45
N GLY A 150 11.50 -27.29 4.85
CA GLY A 150 11.62 -28.63 4.28
C GLY A 150 10.45 -29.55 4.59
N VAL A 151 9.69 -29.27 5.66
CA VAL A 151 8.47 -30.02 6.01
C VAL A 151 7.47 -30.03 4.87
N ARG A 152 7.28 -28.90 4.19
CA ARG A 152 6.29 -28.75 3.10
C ARG A 152 6.57 -29.66 1.90
N TRP A 153 7.86 -29.98 1.70
CA TRP A 153 8.36 -30.82 0.61
C TRP A 153 8.76 -32.22 1.11
N GLU A 154 8.40 -32.56 2.35
CA GLU A 154 8.70 -33.85 2.97
C GLU A 154 10.20 -34.23 2.91
N ILE A 155 11.08 -33.24 3.05
CA ILE A 155 12.54 -33.46 3.07
C ILE A 155 12.88 -34.50 4.12
N SER A 156 13.60 -35.54 3.69
CA SER A 156 13.99 -36.65 4.58
C SER A 156 14.76 -36.12 5.81
N PRO A 157 14.33 -36.48 7.03
CA PRO A 157 15.04 -36.12 8.26
C PRO A 157 16.50 -36.57 8.23
N TRP A 158 16.79 -37.73 7.61
CA TRP A 158 18.14 -38.28 7.48
C TRP A 158 19.00 -37.48 6.49
N ARG A 159 18.39 -36.96 5.41
CA ARG A 159 19.08 -36.07 4.47
C ARG A 159 19.43 -34.75 5.14
N TYR A 160 18.50 -34.15 5.89
CA TYR A 160 18.78 -32.96 6.69
C TYR A 160 19.88 -33.22 7.73
N LEU A 161 19.79 -34.32 8.49
CA LEU A 161 20.81 -34.72 9.47
C LEU A 161 22.20 -34.91 8.85
N TYR A 162 22.30 -35.49 7.66
CA TYR A 162 23.57 -35.62 6.94
C TYR A 162 24.22 -34.24 6.70
N TRP A 163 23.44 -33.27 6.23
CA TRP A 163 23.95 -31.92 6.00
C TRP A 163 24.20 -31.14 7.29
N LEU A 164 23.40 -31.34 8.33
CA LEU A 164 23.62 -30.77 9.66
C LEU A 164 24.89 -31.34 10.30
N PHE A 165 25.12 -32.65 10.20
CA PHE A 165 26.36 -33.28 10.67
C PHE A 165 27.56 -32.66 9.93
N ARG A 166 27.47 -32.53 8.60
CA ARG A 166 28.52 -31.88 7.82
C ARG A 166 28.73 -30.42 8.25
N TYR A 167 27.66 -29.67 8.48
CA TYR A 167 27.72 -28.30 8.98
C TYR A 167 28.46 -28.22 10.32
N THR A 168 28.15 -29.12 11.27
CA THR A 168 28.75 -29.14 12.61
C THR A 168 30.22 -29.58 12.60
N PHE A 169 30.57 -30.62 11.83
CA PHE A 169 31.91 -31.22 11.88
C PHE A 169 32.87 -30.72 10.80
N CYS A 170 32.38 -30.38 9.61
CA CYS A 170 33.19 -29.83 8.51
C CYS A 170 33.15 -28.30 8.43
N GLY A 171 32.33 -27.65 9.25
CA GLY A 171 32.15 -26.20 9.31
C GLY A 171 31.05 -25.66 8.40
N LYS A 172 30.49 -24.52 8.80
CA LYS A 172 29.40 -23.79 8.10
C LYS A 172 29.79 -23.46 6.65
N ASP A 173 30.86 -22.69 6.46
CA ASP A 173 31.25 -22.18 5.13
C ASP A 173 31.50 -23.31 4.11
N ARG A 174 32.28 -24.34 4.49
CA ARG A 174 32.56 -25.49 3.61
C ARG A 174 31.31 -26.27 3.23
N THR A 175 30.33 -26.35 4.13
CA THR A 175 29.08 -27.06 3.90
C THR A 175 28.17 -26.28 2.96
N LEU A 176 28.01 -24.98 3.20
CA LEU A 176 27.22 -24.08 2.36
C LEU A 176 27.81 -23.97 0.95
N LYS A 177 29.13 -23.77 0.80
CA LYS A 177 29.81 -23.79 -0.51
C LYS A 177 29.56 -25.06 -1.31
N LYS A 178 29.46 -26.22 -0.64
CA LYS A 178 29.14 -27.48 -1.31
C LYS A 178 27.68 -27.52 -1.78
N LEU A 179 26.74 -26.99 -1.00
CA LEU A 179 25.33 -26.86 -1.41
C LEU A 179 25.19 -25.86 -2.57
N GLU A 180 25.82 -24.69 -2.46
CA GLU A 180 25.87 -23.66 -3.50
C GLU A 180 26.39 -24.23 -4.82
N LYS A 181 27.47 -25.02 -4.80
CA LYS A 181 27.98 -25.68 -6.01
C LYS A 181 26.99 -26.67 -6.64
N ILE A 182 26.10 -27.28 -5.84
CA ILE A 182 25.05 -28.17 -6.37
C ILE A 182 23.91 -27.34 -6.97
N MET A 183 23.47 -26.31 -6.26
CA MET A 183 22.33 -25.47 -6.66
C MET A 183 22.65 -24.57 -7.85
N PHE A 184 23.81 -23.91 -7.85
CA PHE A 184 24.24 -22.93 -8.84
C PHE A 184 25.17 -23.58 -9.87
N SER A 185 24.76 -24.74 -10.39
CA SER A 185 25.57 -25.55 -11.31
C SER A 185 25.26 -25.31 -12.78
N TYR A 186 24.18 -24.59 -13.09
CA TYR A 186 23.71 -24.37 -14.45
C TYR A 186 24.14 -23.02 -14.99
N LYS A 187 24.39 -22.98 -16.30
CA LYS A 187 24.66 -21.75 -17.03
C LYS A 187 23.38 -21.15 -17.57
N GLU A 188 23.30 -19.82 -17.57
CA GLU A 188 22.10 -19.09 -17.98
C GLU A 188 21.74 -19.32 -19.45
N GLU A 189 22.72 -19.53 -20.32
CA GLU A 189 22.53 -19.76 -21.76
C GLU A 189 21.95 -21.14 -22.09
N GLU A 190 22.12 -22.10 -21.18
CA GLU A 190 21.68 -23.50 -21.34
C GLU A 190 20.29 -23.75 -20.74
N CYS A 191 19.67 -22.72 -20.16
CA CYS A 191 18.42 -22.83 -19.41
C CYS A 191 17.29 -21.97 -20.03
N SER A 192 16.08 -22.52 -20.06
CA SER A 192 14.85 -21.81 -20.47
C SER A 192 14.05 -21.28 -19.29
N ARG A 193 14.39 -21.65 -18.05
CA ARG A 193 13.64 -21.30 -16.83
C ARG A 193 14.55 -20.71 -15.76
N TYR A 194 13.94 -19.97 -14.83
CA TYR A 194 14.56 -19.47 -13.61
C TYR A 194 13.83 -19.99 -12.38
N ALA A 195 14.58 -20.37 -11.36
CA ALA A 195 14.04 -20.52 -10.01
C ALA A 195 14.39 -19.30 -9.15
N MET A 196 13.39 -18.72 -8.48
CA MET A 196 13.60 -17.74 -7.43
C MET A 196 14.36 -18.39 -6.28
N ARG A 197 15.46 -17.76 -5.86
CA ARG A 197 16.27 -18.22 -4.73
C ARG A 197 15.62 -17.93 -3.39
N TRP A 198 14.54 -18.64 -3.08
CA TRP A 198 13.91 -18.57 -1.77
C TRP A 198 13.49 -19.94 -1.25
N GLY A 199 13.91 -20.26 -0.03
CA GLY A 199 13.51 -21.50 0.63
C GLY A 199 12.04 -21.52 1.06
N GLY A 200 11.36 -20.38 1.05
CA GLY A 200 9.91 -20.33 1.28
C GLY A 200 9.16 -21.07 0.19
N CYS A 201 9.26 -20.53 -1.02
CA CYS A 201 8.64 -21.03 -2.23
C CYS A 201 9.54 -20.67 -3.41
N PRO A 202 10.35 -21.60 -3.95
CA PRO A 202 11.23 -21.29 -5.07
C PRO A 202 10.42 -21.25 -6.37
N PHE A 203 9.83 -20.09 -6.67
CA PHE A 203 9.02 -19.90 -7.87
C PHE A 203 9.79 -20.22 -9.15
N LEU A 204 9.13 -20.89 -10.09
CA LEU A 204 9.71 -21.24 -11.38
C LEU A 204 9.09 -20.35 -12.46
N PHE A 205 9.92 -19.67 -13.22
CA PHE A 205 9.53 -18.74 -14.27
C PHE A 205 10.12 -19.15 -15.61
N ASP A 206 9.39 -18.94 -16.69
CA ASP A 206 10.00 -18.96 -18.02
C ASP A 206 10.92 -17.74 -18.19
N LYS A 207 12.06 -17.94 -18.85
CA LYS A 207 13.07 -16.89 -19.03
C LYS A 207 12.54 -15.70 -19.84
N ASP A 208 11.70 -15.97 -20.84
CA ASP A 208 11.06 -14.96 -21.69
C ASP A 208 9.98 -14.15 -20.97
N MET A 209 9.47 -14.65 -19.83
CA MET A 209 8.55 -13.88 -18.98
C MET A 209 9.27 -12.67 -18.36
N MET A 210 10.54 -12.85 -17.99
CA MET A 210 11.34 -11.84 -17.29
C MET A 210 12.16 -10.96 -18.24
N PHE A 211 12.85 -11.55 -19.22
CA PHE A 211 13.81 -10.83 -20.07
C PHE A 211 13.55 -11.05 -21.57
N PRO A 212 13.83 -10.05 -22.44
CA PRO A 212 14.48 -8.76 -22.17
C PRO A 212 13.58 -7.77 -21.40
N VAL A 213 14.19 -6.85 -20.65
CA VAL A 213 13.45 -5.89 -19.80
C VAL A 213 12.63 -4.89 -20.63
N LYS A 214 11.54 -4.38 -20.04
CA LYS A 214 10.84 -3.18 -20.51
C LYS A 214 11.02 -2.04 -19.50
N TYR A 215 10.67 -0.81 -19.87
CA TYR A 215 10.75 0.35 -18.99
C TYR A 215 9.37 0.97 -18.73
N MET A 216 9.07 1.28 -17.46
CA MET A 216 7.87 1.99 -17.03
C MET A 216 8.19 3.02 -15.94
N ASP A 217 7.23 3.91 -15.64
CA ASP A 217 7.38 4.96 -14.63
C ASP A 217 7.12 4.44 -13.21
N PHE A 218 7.99 4.79 -12.28
CA PHE A 218 7.84 4.55 -10.84
C PHE A 218 8.39 5.76 -10.08
N GLU A 219 7.51 6.52 -9.42
CA GLU A 219 7.88 7.75 -8.67
C GLU A 219 8.69 8.76 -9.49
N GLY A 220 8.36 8.85 -10.79
CA GLY A 220 9.01 9.74 -11.75
C GLY A 220 10.27 9.18 -12.42
N GLU A 221 10.74 7.99 -12.04
CA GLU A 221 11.90 7.33 -12.64
C GLU A 221 11.49 6.24 -13.64
N LYS A 222 12.30 6.04 -14.69
CA LYS A 222 12.14 4.90 -15.60
C LYS A 222 12.82 3.66 -15.02
N VAL A 223 12.04 2.65 -14.66
CA VAL A 223 12.51 1.41 -14.03
C VAL A 223 12.33 0.20 -14.93
N MET A 224 13.17 -0.82 -14.74
CA MET A 224 13.10 -2.07 -15.50
C MET A 224 11.98 -2.98 -14.97
N ILE A 225 11.14 -3.52 -15.86
CA ILE A 225 10.05 -4.44 -15.53
C ILE A 225 10.11 -5.72 -16.39
N PRO A 226 9.41 -6.80 -16.00
CA PRO A 226 9.41 -8.06 -16.75
C PRO A 226 8.94 -7.89 -18.21
N HIS A 227 9.52 -8.67 -19.12
CA HIS A 227 9.18 -8.67 -20.55
C HIS A 227 7.68 -8.89 -20.82
N ARG A 228 7.11 -9.95 -20.24
CA ARG A 228 5.70 -10.34 -20.36
C ARG A 228 5.00 -10.04 -19.04
N THR A 229 4.70 -8.77 -18.82
CA THR A 229 4.26 -8.23 -17.54
C THR A 229 2.88 -8.76 -17.15
N SER A 230 1.94 -8.79 -18.10
CA SER A 230 0.61 -9.36 -17.92
C SER A 230 0.68 -10.81 -17.47
N ASP A 231 1.56 -11.59 -18.08
CA ASP A 231 1.65 -13.02 -17.85
C ASP A 231 2.23 -13.30 -16.45
N TYR A 232 3.24 -12.54 -16.04
CA TYR A 232 3.76 -12.58 -14.67
C TYR A 232 2.70 -12.22 -13.63
N LEU A 233 1.96 -11.11 -13.83
CA LEU A 233 0.95 -10.67 -12.87
C LEU A 233 -0.25 -11.63 -12.81
N ILE A 234 -0.67 -12.18 -13.94
CA ILE A 234 -1.72 -13.21 -14.01
C ILE A 234 -1.25 -14.50 -13.34
N TRP A 235 0.00 -14.91 -13.55
CA TRP A 235 0.57 -16.08 -12.91
C TRP A 235 0.61 -15.92 -11.39
N HIS A 236 1.07 -14.76 -10.89
CA HIS A 236 1.28 -14.55 -9.46
C HIS A 236 0.00 -14.17 -8.68
N TYR A 237 -0.80 -13.26 -9.23
CA TYR A 237 -1.96 -12.66 -8.53
C TYR A 237 -3.31 -13.07 -9.13
N GLY A 238 -3.31 -13.61 -10.35
CA GLY A 238 -4.52 -13.95 -11.09
C GLY A 238 -4.95 -12.87 -12.10
N ASP A 239 -5.97 -13.17 -12.92
CA ASP A 239 -6.50 -12.27 -13.94
C ASP A 239 -7.09 -10.98 -13.31
N GLU A 240 -7.47 -11.05 -12.04
CA GLU A 240 -8.03 -9.98 -11.23
C GLU A 240 -6.98 -9.04 -10.56
N TRP A 241 -5.68 -9.18 -10.87
CA TRP A 241 -4.58 -8.42 -10.22
C TRP A 241 -4.75 -6.89 -10.23
N SER A 242 -5.46 -6.34 -11.22
CA SER A 242 -5.68 -4.90 -11.36
C SER A 242 -6.67 -4.31 -10.35
N TYR A 243 -7.44 -5.16 -9.66
CA TYR A 243 -8.39 -4.75 -8.64
C TYR A 243 -7.71 -4.53 -7.29
N ILE A 244 -8.13 -3.47 -6.59
CA ILE A 244 -7.64 -3.14 -5.25
C ILE A 244 -8.27 -4.14 -4.26
N PRO A 245 -7.46 -4.90 -3.51
CA PRO A 245 -7.98 -5.86 -2.55
C PRO A 245 -8.63 -5.17 -1.34
N PRO A 246 -9.60 -5.84 -0.67
CA PRO A 246 -10.16 -5.38 0.61
C PRO A 246 -9.06 -5.16 1.66
N HIS A 247 -9.31 -4.29 2.64
CA HIS A 247 -8.30 -3.92 3.64
C HIS A 247 -7.70 -5.12 4.40
N GLY A 248 -8.49 -6.16 4.69
CA GLY A 248 -8.00 -7.36 5.39
C GLY A 248 -7.08 -8.28 4.57
N GLU A 249 -6.99 -8.05 3.26
CA GLU A 249 -6.14 -8.79 2.32
C GLU A 249 -4.90 -7.99 1.90
N ARG A 250 -4.71 -6.79 2.49
CA ARG A 250 -3.52 -5.95 2.26
C ARG A 250 -2.42 -6.43 3.19
N GLU A 251 -1.36 -6.97 2.62
CA GLU A 251 -0.20 -7.46 3.38
C GLU A 251 0.80 -6.32 3.60
N SER A 252 1.47 -6.35 4.76
CA SER A 252 2.63 -5.53 5.10
C SER A 252 3.61 -6.36 5.93
N HIS A 253 4.88 -5.98 5.94
CA HIS A 253 5.91 -6.74 6.63
C HIS A 253 5.99 -6.41 8.12
N GLU A 254 6.04 -7.45 8.96
CA GLU A 254 6.31 -7.30 10.39
C GLU A 254 7.81 -7.05 10.63
N SER A 255 8.14 -5.85 11.10
CA SER A 255 9.47 -5.47 11.56
C SER A 255 9.41 -4.66 12.85
N VAL A 256 10.52 -4.67 13.61
CA VAL A 256 10.70 -3.75 14.74
C VAL A 256 11.34 -2.48 14.18
N ASP A 257 10.58 -1.38 14.23
CA ASP A 257 10.99 -0.06 13.75
C ASP A 257 11.03 0.93 14.91
N VAL A 258 12.12 1.70 14.98
CA VAL A 258 12.32 2.76 15.97
C VAL A 258 12.84 4.00 15.23
N PRO A 259 11.97 4.98 14.92
CA PRO A 259 12.36 6.20 14.23
C PRO A 259 13.47 6.95 14.96
N GLY A 260 14.50 7.35 14.22
CA GLY A 260 15.64 8.11 14.75
C GLY A 260 16.70 7.26 15.49
N ALA A 261 16.50 5.95 15.64
CA ALA A 261 17.51 5.03 16.14
C ALA A 261 18.03 4.13 15.01
N SER A 262 19.27 3.67 15.16
CA SER A 262 19.82 2.60 14.33
C SER A 262 19.38 1.23 14.85
N TYR A 263 19.32 0.23 13.96
CA TYR A 263 19.03 -1.14 14.37
C TYR A 263 20.02 -1.68 15.41
N GLN A 264 21.26 -1.19 15.40
CA GLN A 264 22.33 -1.65 16.29
C GLN A 264 22.07 -1.19 17.73
N GLU A 265 21.67 0.06 17.94
CA GLU A 265 21.31 0.59 19.27
C GLU A 265 20.17 -0.22 19.90
N VAL A 266 19.11 -0.49 19.12
CA VAL A 266 17.96 -1.28 19.56
C VAL A 266 18.39 -2.71 19.89
N ARG A 267 19.24 -3.32 19.06
CA ARG A 267 19.74 -4.67 19.27
C ARG A 267 20.62 -4.79 20.51
N ASP A 268 21.51 -3.83 20.75
CA ASP A 268 22.40 -3.82 21.91
C ASP A 268 21.62 -3.77 23.23
N GLU A 269 20.41 -3.18 23.23
CA GLU A 269 19.54 -3.16 24.41
C GLU A 269 18.93 -4.53 24.74
N TYR A 270 18.35 -5.21 23.74
CA TYR A 270 17.59 -6.45 24.00
C TYR A 270 18.44 -7.71 23.94
N MET A 271 19.48 -7.75 23.09
CA MET A 271 20.24 -8.97 22.81
C MET A 271 20.90 -9.59 24.05
N PRO A 272 21.45 -8.82 25.02
CA PRO A 272 21.99 -9.38 26.27
C PRO A 272 20.95 -10.14 27.12
N ARG A 273 19.66 -9.86 26.92
CA ARG A 273 18.54 -10.51 27.64
C ARG A 273 18.08 -11.80 26.95
N ILE A 274 18.68 -12.18 25.82
CA ILE A 274 18.29 -13.35 25.01
C ILE A 274 19.35 -14.47 25.11
N ASP A 275 18.93 -15.66 25.54
CA ASP A 275 19.76 -16.86 25.45
C ASP A 275 19.69 -17.49 24.05
N LYS A 276 20.56 -17.02 23.15
CA LYS A 276 20.67 -17.52 21.77
C LYS A 276 20.95 -19.04 21.71
N LYS A 277 21.73 -19.60 22.64
CA LYS A 277 22.10 -21.03 22.63
C LYS A 277 20.90 -21.90 22.95
N ARG A 278 20.14 -21.54 23.99
CA ARG A 278 18.90 -22.22 24.36
C ARG A 278 17.89 -22.19 23.23
N ILE A 279 17.67 -21.03 22.61
CA ILE A 279 16.73 -20.90 21.48
C ILE A 279 17.17 -21.76 20.30
N ARG A 280 18.43 -21.69 19.87
CA ARG A 280 18.95 -22.52 18.77
C ARG A 280 18.77 -24.02 19.03
N ARG A 281 19.04 -24.49 20.26
CA ARG A 281 18.84 -25.90 20.64
C ARG A 281 17.36 -26.31 20.58
N GLN A 282 16.45 -25.46 21.08
CA GLN A 282 15.01 -25.73 21.03
C GLN A 282 14.49 -25.77 19.59
N MET A 283 14.93 -24.84 18.74
CA MET A 283 14.53 -24.77 17.33
C MET A 283 15.03 -25.98 16.53
N LEU A 284 16.26 -26.43 16.79
CA LEU A 284 16.82 -27.66 16.21
C LEU A 284 15.97 -28.90 16.55
N PHE A 285 15.64 -29.07 17.84
CA PHE A 285 14.82 -30.18 18.29
C PHE A 285 13.42 -30.14 17.66
N ARG A 286 12.78 -28.97 17.69
CA ARG A 286 11.46 -28.76 17.09
C ARG A 286 11.47 -29.06 15.59
N LYS A 287 12.47 -28.57 14.86
CA LYS A 287 12.61 -28.83 13.41
C LYS A 287 12.70 -30.31 13.11
N PHE A 288 13.56 -31.03 13.83
CA PHE A 288 13.71 -32.46 13.64
C PHE A 288 12.41 -33.23 13.94
N TYR A 289 11.71 -32.86 15.02
CA TYR A 289 10.38 -33.38 15.32
C TYR A 289 9.39 -33.11 14.19
N CYS A 290 9.32 -31.87 13.67
CA CYS A 290 8.44 -31.52 12.56
C CYS A 290 8.76 -32.31 11.28
N LEU A 291 10.03 -32.51 10.93
CA LEU A 291 10.42 -33.30 9.76
C LEU A 291 10.03 -34.78 9.91
N LEU A 292 10.13 -35.36 11.11
CA LEU A 292 9.71 -36.74 11.38
C LEU A 292 8.18 -36.90 11.27
N MET A 293 7.42 -35.93 11.77
CA MET A 293 5.96 -35.98 11.80
C MET A 293 5.30 -35.56 10.48
N ALA A 294 6.01 -34.81 9.62
CA ALA A 294 5.50 -34.20 8.39
C ALA A 294 4.56 -35.12 7.59
N LYS A 295 5.01 -36.31 7.20
CA LYS A 295 4.22 -37.26 6.40
C LYS A 295 2.94 -37.73 7.10
N GLY A 296 3.01 -37.93 8.42
CA GLY A 296 1.88 -38.35 9.24
C GLY A 296 0.83 -37.25 9.33
N ASP A 297 1.26 -36.03 9.66
CA ASP A 297 0.40 -34.85 9.79
C ASP A 297 -0.28 -34.52 8.46
N HIS A 298 0.50 -34.52 7.37
CA HIS A 298 0.01 -34.36 6.01
C HIS A 298 -1.10 -35.37 5.64
N LYS A 299 -0.90 -36.65 5.97
CA LYS A 299 -1.91 -37.70 5.72
C LYS A 299 -3.19 -37.48 6.53
N GLN A 300 -3.07 -36.98 7.77
CA GLN A 300 -4.23 -36.65 8.60
C GLN A 300 -4.98 -35.43 8.06
N ASP A 301 -4.28 -34.39 7.64
CA ASP A 301 -4.87 -33.22 7.01
C ASP A 301 -5.63 -33.59 5.73
N ASP A 302 -5.02 -34.42 4.86
CA ASP A 302 -5.66 -34.86 3.63
C ASP A 302 -6.93 -35.69 3.94
N ARG A 303 -6.92 -36.51 5.01
CA ARG A 303 -8.13 -37.23 5.48
C ARG A 303 -9.21 -36.27 5.97
N ARG A 304 -8.87 -35.26 6.77
CA ARG A 304 -9.81 -34.23 7.26
C ARG A 304 -10.47 -33.51 6.09
N ARG A 305 -9.66 -33.10 5.10
CA ARG A 305 -10.15 -32.40 3.90
C ARG A 305 -11.10 -33.25 3.07
N ARG A 306 -10.81 -34.54 2.87
CA ARG A 306 -11.72 -35.45 2.15
C ARG A 306 -13.07 -35.62 2.84
N ILE A 307 -13.11 -35.66 4.17
CA ILE A 307 -14.38 -35.71 4.91
C ILE A 307 -15.18 -34.43 4.68
N LYS A 308 -14.52 -33.28 4.84
CA LYS A 308 -15.14 -31.96 4.57
C LYS A 308 -15.62 -31.83 3.12
N ALA A 309 -14.83 -32.34 2.16
CA ALA A 309 -15.20 -32.38 0.74
C ALA A 309 -16.49 -33.17 0.52
N GLY A 310 -16.63 -34.34 1.14
CA GLY A 310 -17.83 -35.17 1.04
C GLY A 310 -19.08 -34.50 1.64
N VAL A 311 -18.93 -33.72 2.71
CA VAL A 311 -20.03 -32.94 3.30
C VAL A 311 -20.49 -31.84 2.34
N VAL A 312 -19.55 -31.07 1.79
CA VAL A 312 -19.86 -29.97 0.87
C VAL A 312 -20.46 -30.49 -0.45
N ALA A 313 -19.94 -31.58 -1.00
CA ALA A 313 -20.51 -32.21 -2.19
C ALA A 313 -21.99 -32.54 -2.00
N ARG A 314 -22.35 -33.15 -0.85
CA ARG A 314 -23.74 -33.47 -0.52
C ARG A 314 -24.61 -32.23 -0.32
N ASP A 315 -24.07 -31.16 0.25
CA ASP A 315 -24.78 -29.88 0.38
C ASP A 315 -25.13 -29.30 -0.99
N VAL A 316 -24.15 -29.24 -1.90
CA VAL A 316 -24.36 -28.75 -3.27
C VAL A 316 -25.38 -29.61 -4.00
N SER A 317 -25.26 -30.93 -3.93
CA SER A 317 -26.25 -31.84 -4.52
C SER A 317 -27.66 -31.61 -3.95
N ALA A 318 -27.78 -31.38 -2.64
CA ALA A 318 -29.07 -31.10 -2.01
C ALA A 318 -29.66 -29.75 -2.45
N ARG A 319 -28.83 -28.72 -2.62
CA ARG A 319 -29.25 -27.42 -3.16
C ARG A 319 -29.72 -27.54 -4.61
N LEU A 320 -28.96 -28.26 -5.44
CA LEU A 320 -29.32 -28.53 -6.84
C LEU A 320 -30.63 -29.31 -6.95
N MET A 321 -30.88 -30.31 -6.09
CA MET A 321 -32.15 -31.06 -6.07
C MET A 321 -33.35 -30.21 -5.63
N ARG A 322 -33.13 -29.18 -4.81
CA ARG A 322 -34.19 -28.25 -4.37
C ARG A 322 -34.44 -27.11 -5.34
N SER A 323 -33.49 -26.83 -6.24
CA SER A 323 -33.64 -25.83 -7.28
C SER A 323 -34.77 -26.22 -8.23
N GLU A 324 -35.62 -25.26 -8.60
CA GLU A 324 -36.69 -25.49 -9.58
C GLU A 324 -36.15 -25.85 -10.98
N LYS A 325 -34.91 -25.44 -11.28
CA LYS A 325 -34.23 -25.64 -12.56
C LYS A 325 -32.88 -26.31 -12.36
N THR A 326 -32.48 -27.11 -13.35
CA THR A 326 -31.15 -27.73 -13.37
C THR A 326 -30.06 -26.67 -13.54
N ALA A 327 -28.84 -26.97 -13.10
CA ALA A 327 -27.69 -26.08 -13.28
C ALA A 327 -27.48 -25.70 -14.76
N GLU A 328 -27.67 -26.64 -15.66
CA GLU A 328 -27.58 -26.42 -17.12
C GLU A 328 -28.63 -25.43 -17.63
N THR A 329 -29.86 -25.53 -17.12
CA THR A 329 -30.95 -24.63 -17.52
C THR A 329 -30.68 -23.21 -16.99
N LEU A 330 -30.26 -23.09 -15.73
CA LEU A 330 -29.87 -21.82 -15.13
C LEU A 330 -28.69 -21.17 -15.86
N LEU A 331 -27.71 -21.98 -16.28
CA LEU A 331 -26.57 -21.53 -17.08
C LEU A 331 -27.02 -21.01 -18.46
N LYS A 332 -27.87 -21.75 -19.17
CA LYS A 332 -28.45 -21.34 -20.47
C LYS A 332 -29.25 -20.05 -20.35
N GLU A 333 -29.99 -19.89 -19.26
CA GLU A 333 -30.74 -18.68 -18.91
C GLU A 333 -29.88 -17.57 -18.30
N ARG A 334 -28.57 -17.79 -18.12
CA ARG A 334 -27.59 -16.83 -17.57
C ARG A 334 -27.94 -16.34 -16.15
N ARG A 335 -28.58 -17.20 -15.35
CA ARG A 335 -28.93 -16.94 -13.95
C ARG A 335 -27.75 -17.19 -13.01
N TYR A 336 -26.67 -16.45 -13.24
CA TYR A 336 -25.44 -16.53 -12.43
C TYR A 336 -25.63 -16.06 -10.99
N ASP A 337 -26.64 -15.22 -10.74
CA ASP A 337 -27.11 -14.86 -9.41
C ASP A 337 -27.53 -16.11 -8.61
N VAL A 338 -28.40 -16.93 -9.20
CA VAL A 338 -28.91 -18.16 -8.56
C VAL A 338 -27.82 -19.23 -8.47
N LEU A 339 -27.03 -19.41 -9.54
CA LEU A 339 -25.90 -20.34 -9.53
C LEU A 339 -24.87 -19.95 -8.46
N GLY A 340 -24.64 -18.64 -8.26
CA GLY A 340 -23.79 -18.11 -7.20
C GLY A 340 -24.23 -18.56 -5.81
N GLU A 341 -25.54 -18.47 -5.50
CA GLU A 341 -26.12 -18.92 -4.22
C GLU A 341 -26.07 -20.44 -4.03
N ILE A 342 -26.27 -21.21 -5.10
CA ILE A 342 -26.19 -22.67 -5.07
C ILE A 342 -24.75 -23.12 -4.75
N PHE A 343 -23.76 -22.49 -5.38
CA PHE A 343 -22.35 -22.87 -5.24
C PHE A 343 -21.60 -22.06 -4.16
N GLU A 344 -22.27 -21.22 -3.37
CA GLU A 344 -21.63 -20.35 -2.39
C GLU A 344 -20.71 -21.11 -1.43
N GLU A 345 -21.24 -22.16 -0.78
CA GLU A 345 -20.48 -23.00 0.15
C GLU A 345 -19.38 -23.79 -0.58
N TYR A 346 -19.64 -24.23 -1.81
CA TYR A 346 -18.65 -24.86 -2.66
C TYR A 346 -17.47 -23.94 -2.91
N TYR A 347 -17.70 -22.70 -3.34
CA TYR A 347 -16.62 -21.73 -3.57
C TYR A 347 -15.86 -21.41 -2.29
N ARG A 348 -16.57 -21.23 -1.17
CA ARG A 348 -15.95 -20.94 0.13
C ARG A 348 -14.95 -22.03 0.54
N VAL A 349 -15.29 -23.30 0.31
CA VAL A 349 -14.42 -24.43 0.70
C VAL A 349 -13.43 -24.79 -0.40
N GLN A 350 -13.90 -25.03 -1.62
CA GLN A 350 -13.07 -25.49 -2.74
C GLN A 350 -11.99 -24.46 -3.12
N LEU A 351 -12.31 -23.17 -3.14
CA LEU A 351 -11.35 -22.13 -3.53
C LEU A 351 -10.44 -21.67 -2.38
N SER A 352 -10.57 -22.31 -1.21
CA SER A 352 -9.72 -22.04 -0.06
C SER A 352 -8.28 -22.54 -0.28
N MET A 353 -7.33 -21.88 0.40
CA MET A 353 -5.94 -22.33 0.44
C MET A 353 -5.79 -23.76 0.95
N GLU A 354 -6.69 -24.22 1.84
CA GLU A 354 -6.67 -25.59 2.36
C GLU A 354 -6.92 -26.63 1.23
N PHE A 355 -7.76 -26.33 0.24
CA PHE A 355 -8.21 -27.28 -0.78
C PHE A 355 -7.40 -27.24 -2.07
N ILE A 356 -7.16 -26.06 -2.64
CA ILE A 356 -6.48 -25.93 -3.95
C ILE A 356 -5.11 -25.27 -3.87
N GLY A 357 -4.75 -24.78 -2.67
CA GLY A 357 -3.49 -24.10 -2.41
C GLY A 357 -3.32 -22.77 -3.15
N ARG A 358 -2.14 -22.21 -2.96
CA ARG A 358 -1.60 -21.04 -3.65
C ARG A 358 -0.08 -21.24 -3.76
N GLU A 359 0.54 -20.69 -4.79
CA GLU A 359 2.00 -20.64 -4.87
C GLU A 359 2.52 -19.56 -3.93
N ASP A 360 2.43 -19.81 -2.63
CA ASP A 360 2.92 -18.95 -1.56
C ASP A 360 3.46 -19.80 -0.39
N PHE A 361 4.10 -19.17 0.60
CA PHE A 361 4.73 -19.88 1.73
C PHE A 361 3.78 -20.80 2.51
N LYS A 362 2.49 -20.46 2.63
CA LYS A 362 1.48 -21.16 3.44
C LYS A 362 0.69 -22.19 2.63
N GLY A 363 0.44 -21.91 1.35
CA GLY A 363 -0.44 -22.65 0.46
C GLY A 363 0.25 -23.63 -0.48
N ILE A 364 1.59 -23.67 -0.52
CA ILE A 364 2.33 -24.44 -1.54
C ILE A 364 2.06 -25.95 -1.51
N ARG A 365 1.93 -26.57 -0.32
CA ARG A 365 1.67 -28.02 -0.26
C ARG A 365 0.29 -28.35 -0.82
N PRO A 366 -0.83 -27.74 -0.36
CA PRO A 366 -2.12 -27.93 -1.01
C PRO A 366 -2.13 -27.57 -2.50
N PHE A 367 -1.20 -26.73 -2.98
CA PHE A 367 -1.09 -26.41 -4.40
C PHE A 367 -0.59 -27.61 -5.23
N TYR A 368 0.41 -28.35 -4.75
CA TYR A 368 0.88 -29.58 -5.41
C TYR A 368 0.04 -30.82 -5.07
N HIS A 369 -0.66 -30.81 -3.94
CA HIS A 369 -1.52 -31.88 -3.47
C HIS A 369 -2.95 -31.36 -3.19
N PRO A 370 -3.67 -30.92 -4.24
CA PRO A 370 -5.01 -30.37 -4.08
C PRO A 370 -6.01 -31.46 -3.70
N VAL A 371 -7.16 -31.02 -3.18
CA VAL A 371 -8.34 -31.85 -2.94
C VAL A 371 -9.50 -31.29 -3.76
N LEU A 372 -10.05 -32.13 -4.63
CA LEU A 372 -11.24 -31.83 -5.41
C LEU A 372 -12.49 -32.31 -4.66
N ILE A 373 -13.45 -31.41 -4.48
CA ILE A 373 -14.82 -31.75 -4.04
C ILE A 373 -15.52 -32.36 -5.25
N PRO A 374 -16.04 -33.59 -5.13
CA PRO A 374 -16.67 -34.27 -6.25
C PRO A 374 -17.97 -33.57 -6.63
N LEU A 375 -18.11 -33.24 -7.92
CA LEU A 375 -19.32 -32.74 -8.57
C LEU A 375 -19.48 -33.44 -9.92
N GLU A 376 -20.72 -33.62 -10.36
CA GLU A 376 -21.04 -34.03 -11.73
C GLU A 376 -20.54 -32.98 -12.74
N ASP A 377 -20.34 -33.40 -13.99
CA ASP A 377 -19.74 -32.58 -15.04
C ASP A 377 -20.51 -31.28 -15.29
N GLU A 378 -21.83 -31.37 -15.39
CA GLU A 378 -22.69 -30.22 -15.67
C GLU A 378 -22.67 -29.21 -14.51
N ALA A 379 -22.68 -29.71 -13.26
CA ALA A 379 -22.62 -28.87 -12.07
C ALA A 379 -21.26 -28.16 -11.97
N PHE A 380 -20.17 -28.88 -12.23
CA PHE A 380 -18.84 -28.30 -12.23
C PHE A 380 -18.67 -27.23 -13.32
N GLN A 381 -19.09 -27.52 -14.55
CA GLN A 381 -19.00 -26.57 -15.67
C GLN A 381 -19.83 -25.31 -15.38
N ALA A 382 -21.05 -25.46 -14.86
CA ALA A 382 -21.87 -24.34 -14.44
C ALA A 382 -21.21 -23.51 -13.34
N ALA A 383 -20.56 -24.15 -12.36
CA ALA A 383 -19.80 -23.46 -11.33
C ALA A 383 -18.61 -22.68 -11.90
N MET A 384 -17.84 -23.28 -12.82
CA MET A 384 -16.67 -22.62 -13.42
C MET A 384 -17.07 -21.43 -14.30
N LEU A 385 -18.11 -21.59 -15.12
CA LEU A 385 -18.64 -20.48 -15.93
C LEU A 385 -19.19 -19.37 -15.03
N THR A 386 -19.86 -19.70 -13.93
CA THR A 386 -20.30 -18.70 -12.95
C THR A 386 -19.13 -17.89 -12.39
N LEU A 387 -17.99 -18.54 -12.08
CA LEU A 387 -16.77 -17.81 -11.67
C LEU A 387 -16.24 -16.88 -12.76
N ILE A 388 -16.22 -17.30 -14.03
CA ILE A 388 -15.79 -16.46 -15.15
C ILE A 388 -16.68 -15.23 -15.29
N TYR A 389 -18.01 -15.40 -15.17
CA TYR A 389 -18.98 -14.31 -15.21
C TYR A 389 -18.93 -13.40 -13.97
N GLN A 390 -18.34 -13.86 -12.87
CA GLN A 390 -18.00 -13.06 -11.69
C GLN A 390 -16.57 -12.50 -11.76
N GLU A 391 -15.90 -12.57 -12.92
CA GLU A 391 -14.51 -12.10 -13.16
C GLU A 391 -13.44 -12.81 -12.32
N ARG A 392 -13.74 -14.01 -11.80
CA ARG A 392 -12.80 -14.87 -11.05
C ARG A 392 -12.15 -15.91 -11.97
N VAL A 393 -11.65 -15.44 -13.11
CA VAL A 393 -11.15 -16.28 -14.22
C VAL A 393 -10.00 -17.18 -13.78
N SER A 394 -9.05 -16.66 -12.98
CA SER A 394 -7.93 -17.45 -12.47
C SER A 394 -8.35 -18.57 -11.54
N LYS A 395 -9.41 -18.37 -10.76
CA LYS A 395 -9.98 -19.42 -9.90
C LYS A 395 -10.61 -20.53 -10.73
N ALA A 396 -11.36 -20.16 -11.77
CA ALA A 396 -11.92 -21.14 -12.71
C ALA A 396 -10.80 -21.93 -13.43
N TYR A 397 -9.79 -21.24 -13.98
CA TYR A 397 -8.64 -21.87 -14.62
C TYR A 397 -7.93 -22.86 -13.69
N ARG A 398 -7.64 -22.43 -12.45
CA ARG A 398 -7.01 -23.29 -11.44
C ARG A 398 -7.85 -24.53 -11.15
N MET A 399 -9.17 -24.40 -11.07
CA MET A 399 -10.06 -25.52 -10.83
C MET A 399 -10.08 -26.53 -11.98
N TYR A 400 -10.07 -26.06 -13.24
CA TYR A 400 -9.91 -26.94 -14.39
C TYR A 400 -8.57 -27.69 -14.35
N GLU A 401 -7.48 -27.01 -14.02
CA GLU A 401 -6.15 -27.66 -13.90
C GLU A 401 -6.11 -28.68 -12.75
N VAL A 402 -6.74 -28.40 -11.61
CA VAL A 402 -6.89 -29.35 -10.51
C VAL A 402 -7.72 -30.55 -10.95
N ARG A 403 -8.86 -30.32 -11.60
CA ARG A 403 -9.75 -31.39 -12.05
C ARG A 403 -9.08 -32.27 -13.10
N LYS A 404 -8.37 -31.68 -14.06
CA LYS A 404 -7.58 -32.41 -15.07
C LYS A 404 -6.56 -33.36 -14.44
N LYS A 405 -5.94 -32.97 -13.32
CA LYS A 405 -4.95 -33.81 -12.61
C LYS A 405 -5.57 -34.90 -11.75
N MET A 406 -6.77 -34.68 -11.21
CA MET A 406 -7.39 -35.54 -10.20
C MET A 406 -8.50 -36.43 -10.75
N ASP A 407 -9.07 -36.07 -11.89
CA ASP A 407 -10.24 -36.67 -12.53
C ASP A 407 -10.10 -36.52 -14.07
N HIS A 408 -11.07 -35.92 -14.75
CA HIS A 408 -11.08 -35.69 -16.19
C HIS A 408 -11.69 -34.33 -16.52
N LEU A 409 -11.46 -33.86 -17.74
CA LEU A 409 -12.18 -32.74 -18.34
C LEU A 409 -13.00 -33.26 -19.51
N THR A 410 -14.24 -32.77 -19.66
CA THR A 410 -15.02 -33.02 -20.88
C THR A 410 -14.48 -32.16 -22.03
N PRO A 411 -14.79 -32.49 -23.30
CA PRO A 411 -14.37 -31.66 -24.44
C PRO A 411 -14.85 -30.20 -24.34
N GLU A 412 -16.02 -29.97 -23.75
CA GLU A 412 -16.51 -28.61 -23.50
C GLU A 412 -15.65 -27.86 -22.48
N MET A 413 -15.25 -28.53 -21.40
CA MET A 413 -14.36 -27.95 -20.38
C MET A 413 -12.98 -27.65 -20.95
N GLU A 414 -12.42 -28.56 -21.77
CA GLU A 414 -11.14 -28.33 -22.46
C GLU A 414 -11.22 -27.10 -23.37
N GLN A 415 -12.33 -26.93 -24.10
CA GLN A 415 -12.54 -25.74 -24.91
C GLN A 415 -12.62 -24.46 -24.04
N THR A 416 -13.31 -24.50 -22.90
CA THR A 416 -13.33 -23.34 -21.98
C THR A 416 -11.93 -23.01 -21.45
N VAL A 417 -11.10 -24.01 -21.12
CA VAL A 417 -9.70 -23.80 -20.72
C VAL A 417 -8.91 -23.13 -21.83
N GLU A 418 -9.09 -23.57 -23.08
CA GLU A 418 -8.42 -22.96 -24.23
C GLU A 418 -8.90 -21.53 -24.48
N ASP A 419 -10.19 -21.25 -24.29
CA ASP A 419 -10.74 -19.90 -24.42
C ASP A 419 -10.14 -18.95 -23.36
N ILE A 420 -9.89 -19.42 -22.13
CA ILE A 420 -9.16 -18.65 -21.10
C ILE A 420 -7.72 -18.38 -21.55
N ARG A 421 -7.03 -19.38 -22.12
CA ARG A 421 -5.66 -19.17 -22.65
C ARG A 421 -5.63 -18.17 -23.79
N ARG A 422 -6.61 -18.24 -24.69
CA ARG A 422 -6.79 -17.25 -25.76
C ARG A 422 -7.02 -15.86 -25.20
N PHE A 423 -7.86 -15.71 -24.16
CA PHE A 423 -8.07 -14.44 -23.50
C PHE A 423 -6.77 -13.86 -22.91
N ARG A 424 -5.97 -14.67 -22.21
CA ARG A 424 -4.65 -14.26 -21.69
C ARG A 424 -3.67 -13.91 -22.80
N LYS A 425 -3.69 -14.67 -23.91
CA LYS A 425 -2.91 -14.36 -25.10
C LYS A 425 -3.31 -13.03 -25.73
N ALA A 426 -4.60 -12.69 -25.75
CA ALA A 426 -5.07 -11.38 -26.21
C ALA A 426 -4.55 -10.24 -25.31
N ALA A 427 -4.49 -10.44 -23.99
CA ALA A 427 -3.86 -9.49 -23.08
C ALA A 427 -2.36 -9.28 -23.39
N SER A 428 -1.63 -10.37 -23.69
CA SER A 428 -0.23 -10.28 -24.14
C SER A 428 -0.09 -9.55 -25.47
N HIS A 429 -0.91 -9.85 -26.48
CA HIS A 429 -0.93 -9.10 -27.75
C HIS A 429 -1.16 -7.59 -27.52
N TYR A 430 -2.11 -7.23 -26.64
CA TYR A 430 -2.39 -5.84 -26.28
C TYR A 430 -1.20 -5.15 -25.61
N GLU A 431 -0.51 -5.85 -24.71
CA GLU A 431 0.73 -5.38 -24.09
C GLU A 431 1.82 -5.05 -25.12
N PHE A 432 1.95 -5.89 -26.15
CA PHE A 432 2.89 -5.71 -27.27
C PHE A 432 2.37 -4.80 -28.40
N LYS A 433 1.22 -4.14 -28.22
CA LYS A 433 0.59 -3.23 -29.19
C LYS A 433 0.11 -3.90 -30.48
N GLU A 434 -0.10 -5.20 -30.45
CA GLU A 434 -0.69 -6.02 -31.52
C GLU A 434 -2.23 -5.96 -31.40
N MET A 435 -2.78 -4.77 -31.65
CA MET A 435 -4.17 -4.44 -31.32
C MET A 435 -5.20 -5.23 -32.14
N GLN A 436 -4.89 -5.52 -33.41
CA GLN A 436 -5.81 -6.24 -34.30
C GLN A 436 -5.97 -7.69 -33.88
N GLU A 437 -4.86 -8.34 -33.54
CA GLU A 437 -4.79 -9.72 -33.05
C GLU A 437 -5.51 -9.85 -31.71
N ALA A 438 -5.25 -8.92 -30.78
CA ALA A 438 -5.90 -8.89 -29.48
C ALA A 438 -7.43 -8.72 -29.62
N GLU A 439 -7.89 -7.74 -30.41
CA GLU A 439 -9.32 -7.48 -30.59
C GLU A 439 -10.03 -8.62 -31.32
N ALA A 440 -9.40 -9.23 -32.33
CA ALA A 440 -9.97 -10.36 -33.06
C ALA A 440 -10.23 -11.57 -32.14
N ILE A 441 -9.33 -11.85 -31.20
CA ILE A 441 -9.53 -12.91 -30.21
C ILE A 441 -10.70 -12.56 -29.29
N VAL A 442 -10.76 -11.32 -28.78
CA VAL A 442 -11.83 -10.89 -27.88
C VAL A 442 -13.20 -10.91 -28.57
N ASP A 443 -13.28 -10.52 -29.85
CA ASP A 443 -14.51 -10.57 -30.62
C ASP A 443 -15.02 -11.99 -30.84
N ASP A 444 -14.12 -12.94 -31.09
CA ASP A 444 -14.48 -14.35 -31.18
C ASP A 444 -14.99 -14.90 -29.85
N LEU A 445 -14.31 -14.56 -28.75
CA LEU A 445 -14.73 -14.93 -27.40
C LEU A 445 -16.09 -14.32 -27.03
N LEU A 446 -16.37 -13.07 -27.40
CA LEU A 446 -17.67 -12.42 -27.17
C LEU A 446 -18.80 -13.04 -28.00
N ARG A 447 -18.54 -13.66 -29.15
CA ARG A 447 -19.60 -14.42 -29.85
C ARG A 447 -20.05 -15.62 -29.04
N LYS A 448 -19.12 -16.27 -28.33
CA LYS A 448 -19.40 -17.43 -27.48
C LYS A 448 -19.90 -17.03 -26.09
N TYR A 449 -19.37 -15.94 -25.53
CA TYR A 449 -19.64 -15.43 -24.19
C TYR A 449 -20.04 -13.94 -24.23
N PRO A 450 -21.21 -13.58 -24.80
CA PRO A 450 -21.57 -12.19 -25.15
C PRO A 450 -21.69 -11.23 -23.96
N ASP A 451 -21.92 -11.76 -22.77
CA ASP A 451 -22.08 -10.96 -21.55
C ASP A 451 -20.95 -11.20 -20.55
N ALA A 452 -19.84 -11.83 -20.94
CA ALA A 452 -18.73 -12.02 -20.01
C ALA A 452 -18.10 -10.66 -19.69
N PRO A 453 -18.19 -10.17 -18.44
CA PRO A 453 -17.80 -8.80 -18.09
C PRO A 453 -16.32 -8.52 -18.37
N GLY A 454 -15.43 -9.47 -18.09
CA GLY A 454 -13.99 -9.32 -18.39
C GLY A 454 -13.71 -9.11 -19.89
N PHE A 455 -14.44 -9.81 -20.77
CA PHE A 455 -14.29 -9.67 -22.22
C PHE A 455 -14.87 -8.34 -22.73
N LEU A 456 -16.02 -7.93 -22.19
CA LEU A 456 -16.63 -6.63 -22.52
C LEU A 456 -15.75 -5.46 -22.04
N LYS A 457 -15.17 -5.55 -20.85
CA LYS A 457 -14.20 -4.56 -20.34
C LYS A 457 -12.97 -4.48 -21.24
N PHE A 458 -12.46 -5.62 -21.71
CA PHE A 458 -11.34 -5.61 -22.63
C PHE A 458 -11.72 -5.03 -24.00
N LYS A 459 -12.88 -5.41 -24.56
CA LYS A 459 -13.43 -4.82 -25.79
C LYS A 459 -13.61 -3.30 -25.69
N CYS A 460 -14.04 -2.83 -24.52
CA CYS A 460 -14.21 -1.40 -24.23
C CYS A 460 -12.92 -0.61 -24.51
N ARG A 461 -11.74 -1.17 -24.20
CA ARG A 461 -10.45 -0.53 -24.49
C ARG A 461 -10.29 -0.20 -25.96
N PHE A 462 -10.54 -1.15 -26.85
CA PHE A 462 -10.41 -0.97 -28.30
C PHE A 462 -11.45 0.02 -28.86
N VAL A 463 -12.70 -0.09 -28.39
CA VAL A 463 -13.78 0.83 -28.78
C VAL A 463 -13.43 2.27 -28.40
N MET A 464 -12.86 2.47 -27.21
CA MET A 464 -12.50 3.80 -26.71
C MET A 464 -11.21 4.34 -27.35
N GLU A 465 -10.28 3.48 -27.73
CA GLU A 465 -9.06 3.84 -28.47
C GLU A 465 -9.38 4.37 -29.88
N ARG A 466 -10.38 3.78 -30.56
CA ARG A 466 -10.87 4.27 -31.87
C ARG A 466 -11.60 5.61 -31.82
N LEU A 467 -11.91 6.14 -30.65
CA LEU A 467 -12.82 7.28 -30.50
C LEU A 467 -12.27 8.60 -31.09
N GLU A 468 -11.03 8.63 -31.59
CA GLU A 468 -10.49 9.70 -32.44
C GLU A 468 -11.17 9.73 -33.84
N GLY A 469 -12.46 10.08 -33.88
CA GLY A 469 -13.22 10.29 -35.12
C GLY A 469 -14.74 10.39 -34.90
N PRO A 470 -15.48 11.23 -35.65
CA PRO A 470 -16.92 11.46 -35.43
C PRO A 470 -17.80 10.22 -35.70
N GLN A 471 -17.41 9.33 -36.62
CA GLN A 471 -18.13 8.06 -36.87
C GLN A 471 -17.98 7.06 -35.70
N ASN A 472 -16.85 7.10 -34.98
CA ASN A 472 -16.51 6.15 -33.93
C ASN A 472 -17.20 6.48 -32.59
N ALA A 473 -17.66 7.72 -32.41
CA ALA A 473 -18.45 8.10 -31.23
C ALA A 473 -19.80 7.38 -31.15
N SER A 474 -20.44 7.07 -32.28
CA SER A 474 -21.71 6.33 -32.32
C SER A 474 -21.54 4.85 -31.95
N GLU A 475 -20.44 4.22 -32.38
CA GLU A 475 -20.07 2.86 -31.98
C GLU A 475 -19.88 2.78 -30.46
N ALA A 476 -19.06 3.68 -29.91
CA ALA A 476 -18.79 3.75 -28.48
C ALA A 476 -20.05 4.00 -27.64
N GLU A 477 -20.93 4.89 -28.10
CA GLU A 477 -22.19 5.17 -27.42
C GLU A 477 -23.12 3.94 -27.38
N LYS A 478 -23.25 3.23 -28.51
CA LYS A 478 -24.06 1.99 -28.58
C LYS A 478 -23.46 0.91 -27.68
N PHE A 479 -22.14 0.74 -27.72
CA PHE A 479 -21.43 -0.27 -26.93
C PHE A 479 -21.53 0.00 -25.42
N LEU A 480 -21.26 1.24 -24.98
CA LEU A 480 -21.36 1.61 -23.56
C LEU A 480 -22.80 1.57 -23.06
N SER A 481 -23.77 1.96 -23.89
CA SER A 481 -25.20 1.84 -23.55
C SER A 481 -25.61 0.38 -23.36
N TYR A 482 -25.09 -0.53 -24.19
CA TYR A 482 -25.28 -1.97 -24.00
C TYR A 482 -24.67 -2.42 -22.66
N CYS A 483 -23.40 -2.11 -22.43
CA CYS A 483 -22.68 -2.55 -21.22
C CYS A 483 -23.35 -2.04 -19.94
N LEU A 484 -23.75 -0.76 -19.88
CA LEU A 484 -24.41 -0.18 -18.71
C LEU A 484 -25.86 -0.63 -18.54
N ARG A 485 -26.51 -1.16 -19.58
CA ARG A 485 -27.82 -1.81 -19.44
C ARG A 485 -27.70 -3.17 -18.76
N VAL A 486 -26.64 -3.91 -19.07
CA VAL A 486 -26.37 -5.23 -18.48
C VAL A 486 -25.72 -5.09 -17.09
N PHE A 487 -24.81 -4.13 -16.94
CA PHE A 487 -24.02 -3.86 -15.74
C PHE A 487 -24.19 -2.40 -15.28
N PRO A 488 -25.37 -2.03 -14.74
CA PRO A 488 -25.69 -0.63 -14.43
C PRO A 488 -24.88 -0.02 -13.29
N GLN A 489 -24.18 -0.84 -12.50
CA GLN A 489 -23.38 -0.42 -11.35
C GLN A 489 -21.87 -0.65 -11.56
N ASP A 490 -21.43 -0.98 -12.78
CA ASP A 490 -20.01 -1.21 -13.04
C ASP A 490 -19.29 0.11 -13.35
N GLY A 491 -18.49 0.58 -12.39
CA GLY A 491 -17.77 1.84 -12.50
C GLY A 491 -16.73 1.88 -13.64
N TYR A 492 -16.30 0.73 -14.17
CA TYR A 492 -15.41 0.68 -15.33
C TYR A 492 -16.08 1.31 -16.55
N PHE A 493 -17.30 0.86 -16.87
CA PHE A 493 -18.05 1.40 -18.00
C PHE A 493 -18.52 2.84 -17.74
N MET A 494 -18.83 3.20 -16.49
CA MET A 494 -19.17 4.58 -16.13
C MET A 494 -18.02 5.54 -16.40
N LYS A 495 -16.77 5.16 -16.10
CA LYS A 495 -15.59 5.96 -16.40
C LYS A 495 -15.49 6.24 -17.89
N TYR A 496 -15.61 5.21 -18.73
CA TYR A 496 -15.51 5.36 -20.20
C TYR A 496 -16.70 6.10 -20.81
N LYS A 497 -17.90 6.01 -20.21
CA LYS A 497 -19.01 6.90 -20.54
C LYS A 497 -18.68 8.36 -20.23
N GLY A 498 -18.05 8.62 -19.08
CA GLY A 498 -17.51 9.94 -18.75
C GLY A 498 -16.53 10.45 -19.81
N ASP A 499 -15.57 9.61 -20.24
CA ASP A 499 -14.60 9.95 -21.30
C ASP A 499 -15.28 10.32 -22.63
N LEU A 500 -16.32 9.55 -23.03
CA LEU A 500 -17.12 9.81 -24.23
C LEU A 500 -17.87 11.15 -24.12
N LEU A 501 -18.56 11.40 -23.01
CA LEU A 501 -19.29 12.64 -22.76
C LEU A 501 -18.37 13.85 -22.74
N TRP A 502 -17.19 13.70 -22.13
CA TRP A 502 -16.17 14.74 -22.09
C TRP A 502 -15.73 15.13 -23.50
N LYS A 503 -15.44 14.14 -24.36
CA LYS A 503 -15.07 14.39 -25.75
C LYS A 503 -16.22 14.97 -26.60
N LYS A 504 -17.49 14.71 -26.25
CA LYS A 504 -18.67 15.39 -26.83
C LYS A 504 -18.85 16.83 -26.34
N GLY A 505 -18.05 17.31 -25.39
CA GLY A 505 -18.16 18.65 -24.79
C GLY A 505 -19.17 18.76 -23.64
N LEU A 506 -19.79 17.64 -23.23
CA LEU A 506 -20.78 17.58 -22.16
C LEU A 506 -20.10 17.47 -20.79
N ARG A 507 -19.40 18.54 -20.37
CA ARG A 507 -18.50 18.52 -19.21
C ARG A 507 -19.20 18.15 -17.89
N ASN A 508 -20.34 18.76 -17.59
CA ASN A 508 -21.03 18.52 -16.32
C ASN A 508 -21.53 17.08 -16.19
N GLU A 509 -22.06 16.52 -17.29
CA GLU A 509 -22.50 15.13 -17.34
C GLU A 509 -21.32 14.17 -17.21
N ALA A 510 -20.20 14.46 -17.88
CA ALA A 510 -18.97 13.68 -17.75
C ALA A 510 -18.45 13.64 -16.30
N MET A 511 -18.40 14.80 -15.63
CA MET A 511 -17.98 14.88 -14.22
C MET A 511 -18.89 14.06 -13.31
N ALA A 512 -20.21 14.10 -13.52
CA ALA A 512 -21.15 13.28 -12.76
C ALA A 512 -20.93 11.77 -12.97
N GLU A 513 -20.63 11.34 -14.19
CA GLU A 513 -20.30 9.94 -14.48
C GLU A 513 -18.94 9.52 -13.88
N TYR A 514 -17.94 10.41 -13.87
CA TYR A 514 -16.67 10.14 -13.20
C TYR A 514 -16.83 9.97 -11.68
N LEU A 515 -17.71 10.74 -11.05
CA LEU A 515 -18.00 10.57 -9.62
C LEU A 515 -18.63 9.21 -9.35
N LYS A 516 -19.62 8.79 -10.16
CA LYS A 516 -20.20 7.45 -10.05
C LYS A 516 -19.14 6.37 -10.27
N ALA A 517 -18.28 6.55 -11.27
CA ALA A 517 -17.19 5.63 -11.54
C ALA A 517 -16.27 5.46 -10.31
N ARG A 518 -15.88 6.58 -9.68
CA ARG A 518 -15.05 6.57 -8.45
C ARG A 518 -15.69 5.75 -7.33
N GLU A 519 -17.01 5.85 -7.16
CA GLU A 519 -17.78 5.19 -6.11
C GLU A 519 -18.10 3.72 -6.44
N CYS A 520 -18.13 3.35 -7.72
CA CYS A 520 -18.59 2.05 -8.22
C CYS A 520 -17.49 1.16 -8.80
N THR A 521 -16.21 1.53 -8.73
CA THR A 521 -15.11 0.64 -9.13
C THR A 521 -13.96 0.63 -8.12
N ASN A 522 -13.36 -0.53 -7.93
CA ASN A 522 -12.08 -0.69 -7.24
C ASN A 522 -10.96 -1.14 -8.21
N ASN A 523 -11.19 -1.06 -9.53
CA ASN A 523 -10.14 -1.34 -10.51
C ASN A 523 -9.09 -0.22 -10.48
N GLY A 524 -7.89 -0.51 -9.98
CA GLY A 524 -6.89 0.53 -9.74
C GLY A 524 -6.32 1.14 -11.01
N ILE A 525 -6.34 0.44 -12.14
CA ILE A 525 -5.92 1.01 -13.44
C ILE A 525 -6.91 2.10 -13.87
N VAL A 526 -8.21 1.84 -13.74
CA VAL A 526 -9.25 2.83 -14.03
C VAL A 526 -9.18 4.02 -13.06
N GLN A 527 -8.90 3.75 -11.78
CA GLN A 527 -8.71 4.79 -10.76
C GLN A 527 -7.51 5.70 -11.13
N LEU A 528 -6.37 5.10 -11.52
CA LEU A 528 -5.18 5.85 -11.97
C LEU A 528 -5.45 6.69 -13.21
N GLU A 529 -6.12 6.14 -14.22
CA GLU A 529 -6.50 6.88 -15.43
C GLU A 529 -7.37 8.09 -15.09
N LEU A 530 -8.33 7.89 -14.19
CA LEU A 530 -9.22 8.94 -13.72
C LEU A 530 -8.41 10.00 -12.95
N ASP A 531 -7.51 9.60 -12.05
CA ASP A 531 -6.64 10.52 -11.30
C ASP A 531 -5.77 11.35 -12.23
N LYS A 532 -5.16 10.75 -13.26
CA LYS A 532 -4.38 11.46 -14.28
C LYS A 532 -5.22 12.48 -15.05
N PHE A 533 -6.45 12.12 -15.38
CA PHE A 533 -7.36 13.04 -16.06
C PHE A 533 -7.72 14.22 -15.14
N LEU A 534 -8.11 13.94 -13.90
CA LEU A 534 -8.59 14.94 -12.94
C LEU A 534 -7.47 15.84 -12.44
N LYS A 535 -6.24 15.33 -12.28
CA LYS A 535 -5.06 16.13 -11.90
C LYS A 535 -4.82 17.30 -12.86
N LYS A 536 -5.15 17.13 -14.15
CA LYS A 536 -5.06 18.20 -15.17
C LYS A 536 -6.13 19.28 -15.00
N GLN A 537 -7.25 18.96 -14.35
CA GLN A 537 -8.40 19.84 -14.18
C GLN A 537 -8.48 20.45 -12.77
N LYS A 538 -7.83 19.83 -11.78
CA LYS A 538 -7.81 20.25 -10.37
C LYS A 538 -7.50 21.73 -10.19
N SER A 539 -6.41 22.22 -10.81
CA SER A 539 -5.99 23.61 -10.64
C SER A 539 -7.06 24.60 -11.12
N GLN A 540 -7.85 24.24 -12.14
CA GLN A 540 -8.97 25.07 -12.57
C GLN A 540 -10.09 25.05 -11.52
N ALA A 541 -10.45 23.89 -10.99
CA ALA A 541 -11.50 23.79 -9.97
C ALA A 541 -11.18 24.58 -8.69
N ILE A 542 -9.92 24.58 -8.25
CA ILE A 542 -9.48 25.39 -7.11
C ILE A 542 -9.57 26.88 -7.44
N ARG A 543 -9.21 27.30 -8.67
CA ARG A 543 -9.41 28.70 -9.12
C ARG A 543 -10.89 29.08 -9.12
N ASP A 544 -11.75 28.24 -9.69
CA ASP A 544 -13.20 28.47 -9.74
C ASP A 544 -13.79 28.60 -8.32
N CYS A 545 -13.30 27.79 -7.37
CA CYS A 545 -13.66 27.91 -5.95
C CYS A 545 -13.29 29.31 -5.41
N ARG A 546 -12.05 29.77 -5.63
CA ARG A 546 -11.61 31.10 -5.19
C ARG A 546 -12.43 32.23 -5.83
N ASP A 547 -12.75 32.13 -7.11
CA ASP A 547 -13.55 33.12 -7.83
C ASP A 547 -14.99 33.19 -7.30
N LEU A 548 -15.60 32.04 -6.99
CA LEU A 548 -16.92 31.96 -6.36
C LEU A 548 -16.91 32.57 -4.96
N LEU A 549 -15.86 32.30 -4.16
CA LEU A 549 -15.70 32.89 -2.83
C LEU A 549 -15.52 34.43 -2.92
N GLY A 550 -14.71 34.91 -3.86
CA GLY A 550 -14.54 36.35 -4.13
C GLY A 550 -15.84 37.03 -4.56
N SER A 551 -16.70 36.31 -5.29
CA SER A 551 -18.02 36.76 -5.72
C SER A 551 -19.12 36.57 -4.66
N GLN A 552 -18.76 36.20 -3.42
CA GLN A 552 -19.68 35.92 -2.30
C GLN A 552 -20.66 34.75 -2.53
N ARG A 553 -20.44 33.89 -3.53
CA ARG A 553 -21.26 32.71 -3.86
C ARG A 553 -20.79 31.47 -3.07
N ARG A 554 -20.80 31.60 -1.74
CA ARG A 554 -20.20 30.63 -0.79
C ARG A 554 -20.78 29.22 -0.88
N SER A 555 -22.11 29.10 -0.99
CA SER A 555 -22.79 27.80 -1.08
C SER A 555 -22.37 27.02 -2.33
N GLU A 556 -22.13 27.71 -3.44
CA GLU A 556 -21.71 27.08 -4.70
C GLU A 556 -20.25 26.66 -4.64
N ALA A 557 -19.37 27.49 -4.05
CA ALA A 557 -17.98 27.13 -3.79
C ALA A 557 -17.87 25.89 -2.90
N LEU A 558 -18.70 25.80 -1.86
CA LEU A 558 -18.75 24.65 -0.96
C LEU A 558 -19.22 23.39 -1.70
N SER A 559 -20.35 23.46 -2.42
CA SER A 559 -20.86 22.31 -3.19
C SER A 559 -19.87 21.83 -4.26
N LEU A 560 -19.17 22.75 -4.93
CA LEU A 560 -18.12 22.42 -5.88
C LEU A 560 -16.98 21.64 -5.19
N MET A 561 -16.47 22.12 -4.06
CA MET A 561 -15.37 21.45 -3.37
C MET A 561 -15.78 20.16 -2.66
N GLU A 562 -17.03 20.02 -2.20
CA GLU A 562 -17.56 18.75 -1.71
C GLU A 562 -17.62 17.70 -2.83
N PHE A 563 -18.05 18.12 -4.02
CA PHE A 563 -18.03 17.26 -5.21
C PHE A 563 -16.59 16.81 -5.55
N TRP A 564 -15.65 17.75 -5.62
CA TRP A 564 -14.24 17.43 -5.90
C TRP A 564 -13.59 16.57 -4.82
N SER A 565 -13.91 16.79 -3.55
CA SER A 565 -13.40 15.97 -2.44
C SER A 565 -13.92 14.54 -2.46
N ARG A 566 -15.11 14.27 -3.01
CA ARG A 566 -15.56 12.89 -3.26
C ARG A 566 -14.86 12.27 -4.46
N LEU A 567 -14.54 13.09 -5.46
CA LEU A 567 -13.92 12.65 -6.69
C LEU A 567 -12.41 12.39 -6.56
N MET A 568 -11.73 13.14 -5.68
CA MET A 568 -10.31 13.03 -5.34
C MET A 568 -10.12 13.07 -3.82
N PRO A 569 -10.52 12.01 -3.08
CA PRO A 569 -10.55 12.02 -1.61
C PRO A 569 -9.19 12.12 -0.95
N GLU A 570 -8.14 11.62 -1.61
CA GLU A 570 -6.75 11.61 -1.10
C GLU A 570 -5.91 12.79 -1.60
N ASP A 571 -6.49 13.74 -2.34
CA ASP A 571 -5.75 14.91 -2.84
C ASP A 571 -5.78 16.06 -1.82
N GLU A 572 -4.60 16.41 -1.30
CA GLU A 572 -4.46 17.42 -0.24
C GLU A 572 -4.80 18.84 -0.71
N GLU A 573 -4.55 19.20 -1.97
CA GLU A 573 -4.93 20.53 -2.48
C GLU A 573 -6.46 20.68 -2.57
N ILE A 574 -7.16 19.64 -3.03
CA ILE A 574 -8.63 19.61 -3.04
C ILE A 574 -9.18 19.68 -1.61
N ARG A 575 -8.61 18.91 -0.69
CA ARG A 575 -9.05 18.90 0.72
C ARG A 575 -8.81 20.26 1.38
N GLY A 576 -7.66 20.88 1.13
CA GLY A 576 -7.37 22.26 1.56
C GLY A 576 -8.38 23.27 0.99
N ALA A 577 -8.73 23.16 -0.29
CA ALA A 577 -9.72 24.03 -0.94
C ALA A 577 -11.14 23.83 -0.38
N LEU A 578 -11.50 22.59 -0.01
CA LEU A 578 -12.73 22.30 0.71
C LEU A 578 -12.76 22.98 2.09
N TYR A 579 -11.66 22.93 2.85
CA TYR A 579 -11.56 23.67 4.11
C TYR A 579 -11.69 25.17 3.90
N LEU A 580 -11.06 25.75 2.87
CA LEU A 580 -11.21 27.16 2.53
C LEU A 580 -12.69 27.52 2.25
N ALA A 581 -13.40 26.67 1.51
CA ALA A 581 -14.82 26.85 1.22
C ALA A 581 -15.69 26.71 2.49
N LYS A 582 -15.43 25.71 3.34
CA LYS A 582 -16.11 25.50 4.63
C LYS A 582 -15.91 26.70 5.56
N VAL A 583 -14.66 27.10 5.77
CA VAL A 583 -14.28 28.27 6.57
C VAL A 583 -14.94 29.53 6.05
N SER A 584 -15.12 29.69 4.75
CA SER A 584 -15.82 30.85 4.19
C SER A 584 -17.35 30.79 4.38
N SER A 585 -17.92 29.60 4.56
CA SER A 585 -19.37 29.34 4.52
C SER A 585 -20.03 29.20 5.90
N VAL A 586 -19.30 28.79 6.95
CA VAL A 586 -19.87 28.59 8.30
C VAL A 586 -20.56 29.84 8.83
N ARG A 587 -21.62 29.69 9.64
CA ARG A 587 -22.44 30.84 10.07
C ARG A 587 -22.12 31.29 11.48
N THR A 588 -21.70 30.36 12.34
CA THR A 588 -21.45 30.65 13.75
C THR A 588 -19.95 30.72 14.06
N LYS A 589 -19.59 31.44 15.12
CA LYS A 589 -18.21 31.47 15.63
C LYS A 589 -17.79 30.11 16.21
N GLY A 590 -18.72 29.36 16.80
CA GLY A 590 -18.44 28.02 17.36
C GLY A 590 -18.03 27.00 16.30
N GLU A 591 -18.79 26.91 15.20
CA GLU A 591 -18.44 26.07 14.04
C GLU A 591 -17.08 26.46 13.44
N LEU A 592 -16.78 27.76 13.39
CA LEU A 592 -15.48 28.23 12.90
C LEU A 592 -14.33 27.82 13.84
N GLU A 593 -14.53 27.87 15.16
CA GLU A 593 -13.54 27.37 16.13
C GLU A 593 -13.31 25.86 15.97
N GLU A 594 -14.37 25.10 15.70
CA GLU A 594 -14.27 23.65 15.46
C GLU A 594 -13.48 23.35 14.18
N LEU A 595 -13.78 24.02 13.07
CA LEU A 595 -13.03 23.88 11.81
C LEU A 595 -11.56 24.25 11.95
N VAL A 596 -11.24 25.28 12.75
CA VAL A 596 -9.84 25.63 13.04
C VAL A 596 -9.14 24.53 13.83
N ARG A 597 -9.82 23.90 14.81
CA ARG A 597 -9.24 22.76 15.52
C ARG A 597 -9.00 21.57 14.59
N GLU A 598 -9.94 21.29 13.69
CA GLU A 598 -9.76 20.26 12.65
C GLU A 598 -8.56 20.58 11.75
N LEU A 599 -8.47 21.81 11.23
CA LEU A 599 -7.35 22.27 10.41
C LEU A 599 -6.00 22.14 11.13
N CYS A 600 -5.94 22.57 12.39
CA CYS A 600 -4.73 22.44 13.20
C CYS A 600 -4.35 20.97 13.44
N LYS A 601 -5.33 20.07 13.54
CA LYS A 601 -5.09 18.62 13.65
C LYS A 601 -4.57 18.03 12.33
N GLU A 602 -5.17 18.40 11.20
CA GLU A 602 -4.72 17.96 9.87
C GLU A 602 -3.29 18.44 9.59
N LEU A 603 -2.95 19.66 10.00
CA LEU A 603 -1.59 20.22 9.94
C LEU A 603 -0.64 19.66 11.02
N GLY A 604 -1.08 18.78 11.90
CA GLY A 604 -0.26 18.22 12.99
C GLY A 604 0.20 19.22 14.04
N ILE A 605 -0.41 20.41 14.10
CA ILE A 605 -0.16 21.43 15.13
C ILE A 605 -0.73 20.97 16.48
N ILE A 606 -1.82 20.21 16.47
CA ILE A 606 -2.49 19.69 17.66
C ILE A 606 -2.69 18.17 17.53
N GLY A 607 -2.21 17.40 18.51
CA GLY A 607 -2.34 15.94 18.56
C GLY A 607 -1.09 15.17 18.09
N ASN A 608 -1.15 13.84 18.12
CA ASN A 608 -0.02 13.01 17.72
C ASN A 608 0.04 12.84 16.19
N SER A 609 1.16 13.32 15.64
CA SER A 609 1.66 13.24 14.26
C SER A 609 0.78 13.87 13.15
N PRO A 610 1.27 14.88 12.40
CA PRO A 610 0.63 15.32 11.15
C PRO A 610 0.44 14.14 10.20
N ARG A 611 -0.57 14.21 9.33
CA ARG A 611 -0.52 13.43 8.09
C ARG A 611 0.67 13.92 7.28
N GLU A 612 1.61 13.05 6.94
CA GLU A 612 2.83 13.43 6.21
C GLU A 612 2.49 14.20 4.92
N GLY A 613 3.04 15.41 4.78
CA GLY A 613 2.82 16.31 3.64
C GLY A 613 1.83 17.47 3.86
N THR A 614 1.00 17.47 4.91
CA THR A 614 -0.02 18.53 5.11
C THR A 614 0.57 19.89 5.51
N LEU A 615 1.70 19.92 6.23
CA LEU A 615 2.33 21.15 6.74
C LEU A 615 2.85 22.09 5.63
N GLU A 616 3.13 21.56 4.45
CA GLU A 616 3.72 22.33 3.34
C GLU A 616 2.65 22.89 2.38
N GLU A 617 1.42 22.39 2.43
CA GLU A 617 0.40 22.72 1.43
C GLU A 617 -0.17 24.15 1.61
N PRO A 618 0.01 25.05 0.61
CA PRO A 618 -0.38 26.46 0.75
C PRO A 618 -1.87 26.69 1.02
N VAL A 619 -2.74 25.79 0.53
CA VAL A 619 -4.19 25.97 0.61
C VAL A 619 -4.73 25.78 2.03
N TYR A 620 -4.10 24.91 2.84
CA TYR A 620 -4.44 24.77 4.26
C TYR A 620 -4.11 26.04 5.06
N LYS A 621 -2.94 26.63 4.78
CA LYS A 621 -2.51 27.91 5.38
C LYS A 621 -3.44 29.05 4.95
N GLU A 622 -3.90 29.05 3.70
CA GLU A 622 -4.91 29.98 3.19
C GLU A 622 -6.24 29.84 3.96
N ALA A 623 -6.72 28.61 4.18
CA ALA A 623 -7.94 28.34 4.94
C ALA A 623 -7.85 28.82 6.41
N LEU A 624 -6.74 28.56 7.09
CA LEU A 624 -6.49 29.08 8.45
C LEU A 624 -6.47 30.62 8.47
N THR A 625 -5.78 31.23 7.52
CA THR A 625 -5.70 32.69 7.40
C THR A 625 -7.09 33.29 7.19
N CYS A 626 -7.92 32.68 6.35
CA CYS A 626 -9.32 33.07 6.16
C CYS A 626 -10.12 32.97 7.47
N ALA A 627 -9.91 31.91 8.26
CA ALA A 627 -10.59 31.75 9.55
C ALA A 627 -10.22 32.88 10.52
N TRP A 628 -8.93 33.24 10.62
CA TRP A 628 -8.48 34.34 11.47
C TRP A 628 -9.07 35.69 11.06
N GLN A 629 -9.16 35.97 9.75
CA GLN A 629 -9.84 37.18 9.27
C GLN A 629 -11.31 37.20 9.70
N ARG A 630 -12.00 36.06 9.64
CA ARG A 630 -13.39 35.94 10.10
C ARG A 630 -13.56 36.10 11.61
N PHE A 631 -12.52 35.81 12.38
CA PHE A 631 -12.47 36.09 13.81
C PHE A 631 -12.17 37.57 14.14
N GLY A 632 -11.83 38.38 13.14
CA GLY A 632 -11.63 39.83 13.27
C GLY A 632 -10.19 40.29 13.06
N TYR A 633 -9.24 39.40 12.73
CA TYR A 633 -7.87 39.81 12.47
C TYR A 633 -7.76 40.55 11.12
N PRO A 634 -7.01 41.67 11.05
CA PRO A 634 -6.58 42.24 9.78
C PRO A 634 -5.80 41.20 8.96
N LYS A 635 -5.89 41.27 7.62
CA LYS A 635 -5.30 40.26 6.72
C LYS A 635 -3.81 39.98 7.02
N ALA A 636 -3.00 41.02 7.19
CA ALA A 636 -1.56 40.87 7.48
C ALA A 636 -1.30 40.14 8.81
N LEU A 637 -2.09 40.43 9.85
CA LEU A 637 -1.97 39.78 11.16
C LEU A 637 -2.55 38.36 11.16
N ALA A 638 -3.57 38.10 10.35
CA ALA A 638 -4.07 36.75 10.11
C ALA A 638 -3.02 35.86 9.43
N GLU A 639 -2.31 36.38 8.43
CA GLU A 639 -1.20 35.68 7.75
C GLU A 639 -0.05 35.42 8.73
N GLY A 640 0.31 36.44 9.51
CA GLY A 640 1.31 36.32 10.58
C GLY A 640 0.92 35.26 11.62
N ARG A 641 -0.35 35.25 12.08
CA ARG A 641 -0.86 34.25 13.02
C ARG A 641 -0.76 32.83 12.49
N THR A 642 -1.10 32.61 11.22
CA THR A 642 -0.95 31.29 10.58
C THR A 642 0.52 30.86 10.55
N ARG A 643 1.45 31.75 10.20
CA ARG A 643 2.89 31.46 10.19
C ARG A 643 3.40 31.09 11.59
N ILE A 644 3.05 31.86 12.63
CA ILE A 644 3.40 31.57 14.02
C ILE A 644 2.95 30.16 14.44
N LEU A 645 1.76 29.74 14.01
CA LEU A 645 1.23 28.41 14.32
C LEU A 645 2.02 27.30 13.62
N CYS A 646 2.40 27.49 12.36
CA CYS A 646 3.06 26.47 11.53
C CYS A 646 4.59 26.39 11.72
N SER A 647 5.24 27.42 12.29
CA SER A 647 6.70 27.45 12.46
C SER A 647 7.13 26.77 13.76
N GLU A 648 8.17 25.94 13.75
CA GLU A 648 8.75 25.32 14.96
C GLU A 648 10.17 25.83 15.29
N GLU A 649 10.82 26.55 14.37
CA GLU A 649 12.20 27.03 14.53
C GLU A 649 12.29 28.36 15.32
N GLU A 650 13.17 28.40 16.33
CA GLU A 650 13.36 29.59 17.17
C GLU A 650 13.87 30.81 16.40
N GLY A 651 14.72 30.60 15.37
CA GLY A 651 15.24 31.68 14.52
C GLY A 651 14.16 32.33 13.65
N GLU A 652 13.21 31.54 13.13
CA GLU A 652 12.07 32.04 12.37
C GLU A 652 11.12 32.86 13.27
N MET A 653 10.98 32.46 14.53
CA MET A 653 10.13 33.15 15.51
C MET A 653 10.59 34.58 15.79
N GLU A 654 11.90 34.85 15.84
CA GLU A 654 12.39 36.20 16.09
C GLU A 654 12.16 37.12 14.89
N TYR A 655 12.35 36.60 13.68
CA TYR A 655 12.00 37.31 12.46
C TYR A 655 10.50 37.64 12.39
N LEU A 656 9.65 36.66 12.71
CA LEU A 656 8.20 36.85 12.81
C LEU A 656 7.82 37.88 13.88
N ALA A 657 8.51 37.91 15.02
CA ALA A 657 8.26 38.89 16.07
C ALA A 657 8.50 40.32 15.58
N GLU A 658 9.60 40.56 14.87
CA GLU A 658 9.92 41.89 14.34
C GLU A 658 8.97 42.29 13.19
N GLU A 659 8.60 41.35 12.34
CA GLU A 659 7.57 41.58 11.32
C GLU A 659 6.23 41.97 11.95
N ILE A 660 5.75 41.22 12.95
CA ILE A 660 4.52 41.53 13.68
C ILE A 660 4.61 42.87 14.42
N ARG A 661 5.76 43.15 15.07
CA ARG A 661 6.00 44.41 15.79
C ARG A 661 5.92 45.62 14.86
N SER A 662 6.33 45.49 13.60
CA SER A 662 6.26 46.59 12.63
C SER A 662 4.84 47.14 12.43
N PHE A 663 3.80 46.32 12.67
CA PHE A 663 2.40 46.72 12.58
C PHE A 663 1.91 47.56 13.76
N LEU A 664 2.71 47.77 14.82
CA LEU A 664 2.36 48.68 15.93
C LEU A 664 2.13 50.14 15.49
N VAL A 665 2.61 50.49 14.29
CA VAL A 665 2.31 51.78 13.64
C VAL A 665 0.81 51.98 13.40
N HIS A 666 0.03 50.90 13.25
CA HIS A 666 -1.41 50.93 13.12
C HIS A 666 -2.07 50.85 14.50
N LYS A 667 -2.47 52.02 15.03
CA LYS A 667 -3.07 52.12 16.38
C LYS A 667 -4.26 51.20 16.61
N GLU A 668 -5.07 50.98 15.58
CA GLU A 668 -6.27 50.14 15.62
C GLU A 668 -5.98 48.64 15.73
N TRP A 669 -4.73 48.21 15.51
CA TRP A 669 -4.32 46.80 15.53
C TRP A 669 -3.45 46.45 16.72
N GLN A 670 -3.21 47.40 17.63
CA GLN A 670 -2.24 47.22 18.72
C GLN A 670 -2.63 46.06 19.63
N GLY A 671 -3.91 45.86 19.92
CA GLY A 671 -4.40 44.73 20.70
C GLY A 671 -4.06 43.37 20.06
N GLU A 672 -4.33 43.23 18.76
CA GLU A 672 -4.03 42.05 17.94
C GLU A 672 -2.52 41.80 17.88
N VAL A 673 -1.72 42.85 17.63
CA VAL A 673 -0.26 42.78 17.50
C VAL A 673 0.38 42.30 18.81
N TYR A 674 0.03 42.91 19.94
CA TYR A 674 0.55 42.49 21.24
C TYR A 674 0.12 41.07 21.58
N LYS A 675 -1.10 40.66 21.24
CA LYS A 675 -1.51 39.26 21.44
C LYS A 675 -0.61 38.29 20.66
N LEU A 676 -0.33 38.57 19.39
CA LEU A 676 0.53 37.72 18.56
C LEU A 676 1.99 37.71 19.02
N LEU A 677 2.53 38.86 19.48
CA LEU A 677 3.84 38.90 20.13
C LEU A 677 3.86 38.02 21.38
N GLY A 678 2.79 38.05 22.18
CA GLY A 678 2.62 37.18 23.33
C GLY A 678 2.65 35.70 22.95
N ASP A 679 1.94 35.30 21.89
CA ASP A 679 1.95 33.92 21.40
C ASP A 679 3.33 33.46 20.93
N ILE A 680 4.09 34.32 20.24
CA ILE A 680 5.47 34.02 19.83
C ILE A 680 6.35 33.78 21.06
N ARG A 681 6.33 34.70 22.03
CA ARG A 681 7.13 34.57 23.26
C ARG A 681 6.73 33.33 24.06
N LYS A 682 5.42 33.00 24.08
CA LYS A 682 4.92 31.77 24.70
C LYS A 682 5.49 30.53 24.00
N LYS A 683 5.52 30.50 22.68
CA LYS A 683 6.08 29.38 21.89
C LYS A 683 7.59 29.23 22.09
N GLN A 684 8.32 30.34 22.30
CA GLN A 684 9.72 30.34 22.70
C GLN A 684 9.99 29.97 24.18
N GLY A 685 8.95 29.66 24.96
CA GLY A 685 9.07 29.36 26.40
C GLY A 685 9.28 30.59 27.30
N ARG A 686 9.30 31.81 26.74
CA ARG A 686 9.45 33.09 27.45
C ARG A 686 8.12 33.54 28.05
N THR A 687 7.65 32.79 29.04
CA THR A 687 6.30 32.92 29.60
C THR A 687 6.04 34.29 30.24
N ARG A 688 7.03 34.92 30.88
CA ARG A 688 6.89 36.25 31.47
C ARG A 688 6.63 37.31 30.41
N GLU A 689 7.49 37.38 29.40
CA GLU A 689 7.35 38.29 28.26
C GLU A 689 6.03 38.05 27.50
N ALA A 690 5.59 36.79 27.40
CA ALA A 690 4.31 36.46 26.80
C ALA A 690 3.13 37.13 27.53
N PHE A 691 3.11 37.02 28.86
CA PHE A 691 2.06 37.61 29.68
C PHE A 691 2.12 39.14 29.69
N GLU A 692 3.32 39.75 29.71
CA GLU A 692 3.49 41.20 29.55
C GLU A 692 2.83 41.69 28.25
N ASN A 693 3.04 40.97 27.14
CA ASN A 693 2.38 41.27 25.88
C ASN A 693 0.85 41.01 25.93
N TYR A 694 0.38 39.97 26.60
CA TYR A 694 -1.06 39.73 26.78
C TYR A 694 -1.76 40.81 27.61
N PHE A 695 -1.09 41.40 28.60
CA PHE A 695 -1.61 42.57 29.32
C PHE A 695 -1.70 43.80 28.41
N LEU A 696 -0.63 44.10 27.67
CA LEU A 696 -0.63 45.17 26.67
C LEU A 696 -1.74 44.96 25.64
N ALA A 697 -1.97 43.72 25.20
CA ALA A 697 -3.06 43.39 24.29
C ALA A 697 -4.43 43.79 24.85
N LEU A 698 -4.71 43.52 26.14
CA LEU A 698 -5.96 43.92 26.79
C LEU A 698 -6.11 45.45 26.90
N ASP A 699 -5.02 46.16 27.14
CA ASP A 699 -4.97 47.62 27.28
C ASP A 699 -5.34 48.38 26.01
N HIS A 700 -5.20 47.73 24.86
CA HIS A 700 -5.50 48.31 23.55
C HIS A 700 -6.86 47.86 22.98
N GLU A 701 -7.82 47.47 23.83
CA GLU A 701 -9.20 47.13 23.48
C GLU A 701 -9.31 46.21 22.23
N PRO A 702 -8.77 44.98 22.30
CA PRO A 702 -8.66 44.10 21.14
C PRO A 702 -10.05 43.64 20.69
N HIS A 703 -10.15 43.15 19.46
CA HIS A 703 -11.40 42.61 18.92
C HIS A 703 -12.08 41.63 19.92
N PRO A 704 -13.42 41.61 20.07
CA PRO A 704 -14.09 40.82 21.12
C PRO A 704 -13.75 39.33 21.15
N TYR A 705 -13.45 38.75 20.00
CA TYR A 705 -12.96 37.36 19.93
C TYR A 705 -11.62 37.19 20.65
N ILE A 706 -10.69 38.11 20.43
CA ILE A 706 -9.35 38.11 21.01
C ILE A 706 -9.45 38.38 22.51
N LYS A 707 -10.33 39.28 22.94
CA LYS A 707 -10.63 39.47 24.36
C LYS A 707 -11.03 38.15 25.02
N ASN A 708 -11.95 37.38 24.41
CA ASN A 708 -12.35 36.07 24.93
C ASN A 708 -11.19 35.05 24.91
N GLU A 709 -10.34 35.09 23.88
CA GLU A 709 -9.15 34.23 23.78
C GLU A 709 -8.15 34.54 24.90
N LEU A 710 -7.89 35.83 25.16
CA LEU A 710 -7.06 36.29 26.28
C LEU A 710 -7.68 35.87 27.62
N SER A 711 -8.99 36.05 27.81
CA SER A 711 -9.69 35.55 29.00
C SER A 711 -9.47 34.06 29.20
N ARG A 712 -9.59 33.24 28.15
CA ARG A 712 -9.30 31.80 28.21
C ARG A 712 -7.85 31.53 28.60
N ILE A 713 -6.88 32.21 28.00
CA ILE A 713 -5.45 32.07 28.32
C ILE A 713 -5.19 32.34 29.81
N PHE A 714 -5.73 33.45 30.34
CA PHE A 714 -5.53 33.80 31.75
C PHE A 714 -6.23 32.81 32.69
N LEU A 715 -7.47 32.41 32.38
CA LEU A 715 -8.23 31.48 33.22
C LEU A 715 -7.65 30.06 33.19
N GLU A 716 -7.23 29.57 32.03
CA GLU A 716 -6.57 28.27 31.87
C GLU A 716 -5.25 28.24 32.63
N ASP A 717 -4.44 29.30 32.55
CA ASP A 717 -3.20 29.39 33.29
C ASP A 717 -3.43 29.40 34.82
N LEU A 718 -4.43 30.18 35.27
CA LEU A 718 -4.84 30.22 36.68
C LEU A 718 -5.32 28.85 37.18
N TYR A 719 -6.12 28.17 36.36
CA TYR A 719 -6.64 26.84 36.65
C TYR A 719 -5.55 25.77 36.69
N ASP A 720 -4.71 25.69 35.65
CA ASP A 720 -3.67 24.67 35.55
C ASP A 720 -2.56 24.87 36.59
N GLY A 721 -2.14 26.12 36.80
CA GLY A 721 -1.16 26.43 37.83
C GLY A 721 -1.67 26.14 39.24
N SER A 722 -2.94 26.45 39.54
CA SER A 722 -3.54 26.12 40.85
C SER A 722 -3.68 24.60 41.03
N ARG A 723 -4.08 23.86 39.99
CA ARG A 723 -4.16 22.40 40.01
C ARG A 723 -2.78 21.75 40.20
N ARG A 724 -1.76 22.21 39.48
CA ARG A 724 -0.37 21.75 39.62
C ARG A 724 0.16 22.04 41.02
N THR A 725 -0.03 23.26 41.52
CA THR A 725 0.36 23.64 42.89
C THR A 725 -0.32 22.72 43.91
N GLY A 726 -1.64 22.52 43.82
CA GLY A 726 -2.37 21.64 44.74
C GLY A 726 -1.94 20.17 44.68
N PHE A 727 -1.40 19.72 43.55
CA PHE A 727 -0.80 18.39 43.42
C PHE A 727 0.60 18.32 44.05
N PHE A 728 1.47 19.29 43.76
CA PHE A 728 2.86 19.31 44.22
C PHE A 728 3.01 19.68 45.70
N ALA A 729 2.16 20.57 46.22
CA ALA A 729 2.17 20.99 47.63
C ALA A 729 1.90 19.83 48.60
N LYS A 730 1.33 18.71 48.11
CA LYS A 730 1.16 17.48 48.89
C LYS A 730 2.46 16.70 49.09
N LYS A 731 3.51 17.02 48.33
CA LYS A 731 4.75 16.22 48.23
C LYS A 731 6.04 17.02 48.42
N ALA A 732 6.01 18.35 48.30
CA ALA A 732 7.19 19.22 48.43
C ALA A 732 6.80 20.67 48.76
N ASP A 733 7.79 21.49 49.14
CA ASP A 733 7.68 22.95 49.16
C ASP A 733 7.50 23.47 47.72
N VAL A 734 6.45 24.27 47.52
CA VAL A 734 6.05 24.83 46.22
C VAL A 734 6.32 26.32 46.11
N THR A 735 6.98 26.94 47.09
CA THR A 735 7.21 28.40 47.15
C THR A 735 7.91 28.92 45.90
N GLU A 736 8.94 28.21 45.42
CA GLU A 736 9.67 28.59 44.21
C GLU A 736 8.79 28.51 42.94
N PHE A 737 7.97 27.46 42.83
CA PHE A 737 7.00 27.31 41.73
C PHE A 737 5.92 28.40 41.77
N LEU A 738 5.36 28.66 42.96
CA LEU A 738 4.35 29.70 43.17
C LEU A 738 4.88 31.08 42.81
N ASN A 739 6.09 31.42 43.26
CA ASN A 739 6.74 32.67 42.91
C ASN A 739 6.96 32.75 41.40
N SER A 740 7.56 31.72 40.78
CA SER A 740 7.80 31.71 39.33
C SER A 740 6.51 31.80 38.50
N TRP A 741 5.43 31.15 38.94
CA TRP A 741 4.16 31.14 38.23
C TRP A 741 3.39 32.46 38.40
N LEU A 742 3.30 32.98 39.63
CA LEU A 742 2.51 34.18 39.95
C LEU A 742 3.26 35.48 39.64
N ASP A 743 4.59 35.49 39.56
CA ASP A 743 5.40 36.70 39.25
C ASP A 743 4.97 37.38 37.95
N LYS A 744 4.49 36.61 36.96
CA LYS A 744 3.99 37.16 35.70
C LYS A 744 2.72 38.01 35.84
N TYR A 745 1.98 37.88 36.94
CA TYR A 745 0.80 38.69 37.25
C TYR A 745 1.12 39.91 38.13
N LYS A 746 2.41 40.16 38.41
CA LYS A 746 2.96 41.29 39.17
C LYS A 746 2.48 41.40 40.63
N SER A 747 1.21 41.68 40.88
CA SER A 747 0.65 41.81 42.24
C SER A 747 -0.73 41.17 42.39
N GLN A 748 -1.16 40.95 43.63
CA GLN A 748 -2.48 40.41 43.93
C GLN A 748 -3.60 41.38 43.52
N GLU A 749 -3.39 42.69 43.69
CA GLU A 749 -4.34 43.74 43.26
C GLU A 749 -4.50 43.74 41.74
N GLU A 750 -3.39 43.63 40.99
CA GLU A 750 -3.44 43.57 39.53
C GLU A 750 -4.12 42.31 39.02
N LEU A 751 -3.90 41.16 39.68
CA LEU A 751 -4.60 39.91 39.37
C LEU A 751 -6.12 40.03 39.63
N GLN A 752 -6.53 40.67 40.73
CA GLN A 752 -7.95 40.89 41.01
C GLN A 752 -8.59 41.83 39.99
N GLU A 753 -7.88 42.87 39.56
CA GLU A 753 -8.37 43.80 38.56
C GLU A 753 -8.45 43.15 37.18
N LEU A 754 -7.47 42.32 36.81
CA LEU A 754 -7.53 41.48 35.63
C LEU A 754 -8.79 40.59 35.65
N LEU A 755 -9.05 39.88 36.75
CA LEU A 755 -10.22 39.00 36.87
C LEU A 755 -11.54 39.75 36.68
N LYS A 756 -11.69 40.96 37.22
CA LYS A 756 -12.87 41.81 36.99
C LYS A 756 -13.03 42.25 35.53
N ARG A 757 -11.92 42.33 34.79
CA ARG A 757 -11.89 42.80 33.39
C ARG A 757 -12.21 41.69 32.39
N ILE A 758 -11.90 40.44 32.75
CA ILE A 758 -11.99 39.27 31.86
C ILE A 758 -13.18 38.33 32.16
N LEU A 759 -13.74 38.39 33.38
CA LEU A 759 -15.02 37.77 33.77
C LEU A 759 -16.18 38.72 33.46
#